data_AF-A0A0Z8JWW9-F1
#
_entry.id   AF-A0A0Z8JWW9-F1
#
_cell.length_a   1.000
_cell.length_b   1.000
_cell.length_c   1.000
_cell.angle_alpha   90.00
_cell.angle_beta   90.00
_cell.angle_gamma   90.00
#
_symmetry.space_group_name_H-M   'P 1'
#
loop_
_entity.id
_entity.type
_entity.pdbx_description
1 polymer ?
#
loop_
_entity_poly.entity_id
_entity_poly.type
_entity_poly.pdbx_seq_one_letter_code
_entity_poly.pdbx_strand_id
1 'polypeptide(L)'
;MKFMFGKRWLSIFAILLLTLSNCSPTIGYALENMSESTSSSVISSAEETVSKSETTTEMSQSSEEIVEMKQAEENTETNRSDAPSSSQDLADNSAESVQKILHYEDEYVTADLNAYFGNGVENFSVTLPRMKNSGKWDAEREYVNQLSQYLVNQNLQPADVQQIEISDSQIVKEGYKPRLTVNFKTSLGLRGGLVTKENLRLVSTNTDGSLVFHDAEFHFDTTGTLIGLTYEGILGKDIHVVMVKPLAEKTTVTLGQYVQMQLDGYVLEEEEGQTASKVPLNARLKVKIFRSDASGIFTILSPIDSFREEKTFDVLSTWKPSFNLLGIESEKFDIVKMNYRQAHQSKTDSLMYFNGEFPVASFHQESGEEESNVLEIYLQNRMLEGTGMILGLRTRMLGYRSSSGFRSVTNATVSNSSVDQAPITQSKRIDYLGDGGNNPDTSVDDRIGTDTHELYRMYLDMTGTKEPFDTLIVVDRSTSMTDPMNSVDTQARYLAVYEALNGTAGRQGLLSKLVGFHPENQVAIVGFQGYPGYPSGDQDSTVIANWGRSTSVALSNIQPPYNNGTNYTAGLRTAGVVLDQNQSSRKKVMIFISDGVPTFAFVNGVRYGNGTISGNNPYYTRDWTLNYFNSWIGKYPKLPIYTLGISSEFGNSDNLSANPYVLNHMSSQTGGFYSHVADSQALERTLQKIVDDTKLSLVSINDQLSQYVSYYAEQPDVKVVQTNRQTGQVTTLYQNGAVTSQGVGILQSVTHTAVNASDSTGKVDLNFVDNFKIDDTYTYTISYNVKVTDRAYEEKKTSGYNAHGDSGTDYTGNSTSSGQAGFRSNKVASLTYIRNEQPYEKEYDHPVVQVDTRQFTLQKSDSKETNLLLENVCFELRLSDKKTVFASGETDSRGNITFTDLRRAKTYYLYETKAKDGYTLPENPWTVDVAVDGTITIRDQLGYTVSKSGEQYRIVNHKLYQLPSTGGYGPAVYILLGVMVITLASYLFYEKRKQIA
;
A
#
# COMPACT_ATOMS: atom_id res chain seq x y z
N MET A 1 8.74 10.51 102.38
CA MET A 1 8.25 9.28 101.72
C MET A 1 7.59 9.72 100.41
N LYS A 2 8.07 9.26 99.24
CA LYS A 2 7.58 9.49 97.83
C LYS A 2 7.07 10.93 97.46
N PHE A 3 7.74 11.65 96.56
CA PHE A 3 7.61 11.58 95.07
C PHE A 3 6.18 11.89 94.56
N MET A 4 5.95 12.68 93.50
CA MET A 4 6.86 13.23 92.46
C MET A 4 6.38 14.65 92.02
N PHE A 5 7.23 15.43 91.32
CA PHE A 5 6.91 16.82 90.91
C PHE A 5 6.49 16.97 89.43
N GLY A 6 5.92 18.12 89.08
CA GLY A 6 5.24 18.37 87.79
C GLY A 6 6.12 18.54 86.55
N LYS A 7 5.48 18.46 85.38
CA LYS A 7 6.09 18.57 84.03
C LYS A 7 6.56 20.00 83.71
N ARG A 8 7.84 20.21 83.38
CA ARG A 8 8.32 21.22 82.39
C ARG A 8 9.85 21.14 82.15
N TRP A 9 10.24 21.60 80.95
CA TRP A 9 11.54 22.23 80.56
C TRP A 9 12.82 21.39 80.27
N LEU A 10 13.40 21.75 79.10
CA LEU A 10 14.81 21.93 78.70
C LEU A 10 15.97 21.02 79.16
N SER A 11 16.87 20.72 78.21
CA SER A 11 18.33 21.05 78.20
C SER A 11 18.99 20.57 76.89
N ILE A 12 20.15 21.01 76.37
CA ILE A 12 21.05 22.21 76.42
C ILE A 12 21.93 22.09 75.14
N PHE A 13 22.39 23.07 74.33
CA PHE A 13 22.51 24.56 74.31
C PHE A 13 23.96 25.11 74.46
N ALA A 14 24.71 25.18 73.34
CA ALA A 14 25.96 25.95 73.14
C ALA A 14 26.08 26.32 71.64
N ILE A 15 26.10 27.58 71.16
CA ILE A 15 27.03 28.73 71.35
C ILE A 15 28.31 28.60 70.47
N LEU A 16 28.35 29.22 69.27
CA LEU A 16 29.00 30.53 68.99
C LEU A 16 29.24 30.84 67.47
N LEU A 17 28.89 32.07 67.04
CA LEU A 17 29.37 32.89 65.90
C LEU A 17 29.39 32.44 64.40
N LEU A 18 29.27 33.48 63.57
CA LEU A 18 29.75 33.66 62.18
C LEU A 18 29.11 32.85 61.04
N THR A 19 28.12 33.46 60.41
CA THR A 19 27.91 33.38 58.96
C THR A 19 29.00 34.15 58.20
N LEU A 20 29.44 33.63 57.05
CA LEU A 20 29.66 34.41 55.82
C LEU A 20 29.92 33.48 54.62
N SER A 21 29.36 33.87 53.47
CA SER A 21 29.70 33.48 52.09
C SER A 21 30.10 32.03 51.76
N ASN A 22 29.27 31.37 50.95
CA ASN A 22 29.63 31.12 49.55
C ASN A 22 28.40 30.74 48.70
N CYS A 23 28.36 31.22 47.46
CA CYS A 23 27.38 30.82 46.45
C CYS A 23 28.12 30.48 45.16
N SER A 24 28.28 29.18 44.87
CA SER A 24 28.83 28.63 43.63
C SER A 24 28.53 27.13 43.58
N PRO A 25 28.02 26.56 42.47
CA PRO A 25 27.77 25.13 42.35
C PRO A 25 29.03 24.37 41.93
N THR A 26 29.30 23.23 42.58
CA THR A 26 30.41 22.33 42.23
C THR A 26 30.00 21.34 41.14
N ILE A 27 30.90 21.02 40.21
CA ILE A 27 30.74 19.92 39.25
C ILE A 27 31.54 18.69 39.73
N GLY A 28 30.96 17.50 39.59
CA GLY A 28 31.64 16.21 39.73
C GLY A 28 31.55 15.57 41.12
N TYR A 29 31.84 14.26 41.28
CA TYR A 29 32.07 13.23 40.25
C TYR A 29 31.93 11.83 40.88
N ALA A 30 31.81 10.81 40.02
CA ALA A 30 32.05 9.38 40.28
C ALA A 30 31.10 8.60 41.23
N LEU A 31 30.76 7.39 40.79
CA LEU A 31 30.19 6.31 41.59
C LEU A 31 31.23 5.18 41.68
N GLU A 32 31.54 4.78 42.91
CA GLU A 32 32.25 3.56 43.29
C GLU A 32 31.61 3.11 44.63
N ASN A 33 31.58 1.82 45.02
CA ASN A 33 32.21 0.63 44.43
C ASN A 33 31.41 -0.65 44.80
N MET A 34 31.80 -1.81 44.24
CA MET A 34 31.59 -3.17 44.80
C MET A 34 30.14 -3.72 44.87
N SER A 35 29.89 -5.04 44.81
CA SER A 35 30.75 -6.22 44.49
C SER A 35 29.91 -7.49 44.28
N GLU A 36 30.41 -8.43 43.46
CA GLU A 36 30.17 -9.90 43.55
C GLU A 36 28.71 -10.43 43.35
N SER A 37 28.45 -11.72 43.07
CA SER A 37 29.19 -12.74 42.29
C SER A 37 28.27 -13.96 42.03
N THR A 38 28.40 -14.64 40.88
CA THR A 38 27.89 -16.02 40.62
C THR A 38 26.36 -16.29 40.78
N SER A 39 25.74 -17.37 40.29
CA SER A 39 25.98 -18.25 39.13
C SER A 39 24.71 -19.06 38.76
N SER A 40 24.69 -19.64 37.56
CA SER A 40 24.09 -20.97 37.22
C SER A 40 22.61 -21.31 37.53
N SER A 41 21.89 -21.61 36.42
CA SER A 41 20.96 -22.76 36.21
C SER A 41 19.67 -22.94 37.03
N VAL A 42 18.53 -22.72 36.33
CA VAL A 42 17.45 -23.71 36.03
C VAL A 42 17.15 -24.82 37.06
N ILE A 43 15.90 -24.90 37.55
CA ILE A 43 15.04 -26.11 37.57
C ILE A 43 13.56 -25.76 37.91
N SER A 44 12.69 -26.75 37.68
CA SER A 44 11.22 -26.88 37.79
C SER A 44 10.63 -26.64 39.22
N SER A 45 9.34 -26.82 39.59
CA SER A 45 8.03 -27.07 38.94
C SER A 45 6.91 -27.15 40.02
N ALA A 46 5.65 -26.89 39.65
CA ALA A 46 4.43 -27.43 40.30
C ALA A 46 4.12 -26.89 41.75
N GLU A 47 2.91 -26.96 42.32
CA GLU A 47 1.59 -27.39 41.81
C GLU A 47 0.41 -26.82 42.66
N GLU A 48 -0.80 -27.29 42.34
CA GLU A 48 -1.98 -27.45 43.20
C GLU A 48 -3.09 -26.36 43.21
N THR A 49 -4.28 -26.75 43.69
CA THR A 49 -5.61 -26.24 43.32
C THR A 49 -6.56 -26.18 44.55
N VAL A 50 -7.78 -25.61 44.37
CA VAL A 50 -9.08 -25.88 45.08
C VAL A 50 -10.00 -24.63 44.89
N SER A 51 -11.14 -24.70 44.18
CA SER A 51 -12.52 -25.07 44.61
C SER A 51 -13.19 -24.04 45.58
N LYS A 52 -14.49 -23.69 45.53
CA LYS A 52 -15.68 -24.33 44.88
C LYS A 52 -16.92 -23.40 44.76
N SER A 53 -17.80 -23.74 43.82
CA SER A 53 -19.29 -23.60 43.78
C SER A 53 -20.04 -22.57 44.65
N GLU A 54 -20.97 -21.85 44.02
CA GLU A 54 -22.32 -21.67 44.58
C GLU A 54 -23.40 -21.65 43.48
N THR A 55 -24.67 -21.60 43.87
CA THR A 55 -25.67 -22.57 43.35
C THR A 55 -27.12 -22.07 43.44
N THR A 56 -27.93 -22.11 42.37
CA THR A 56 -29.43 -22.09 42.47
C THR A 56 -30.17 -22.51 41.19
N THR A 57 -31.37 -23.06 41.37
CA THR A 57 -32.39 -23.38 40.34
C THR A 57 -33.46 -22.25 40.28
N GLU A 58 -34.58 -22.27 39.55
CA GLU A 58 -35.38 -23.29 38.83
C GLU A 58 -36.16 -22.54 37.67
N MET A 59 -37.20 -22.99 36.95
CA MET A 59 -38.17 -24.10 37.08
C MET A 59 -38.85 -24.45 35.74
N SER A 60 -39.45 -25.65 35.66
CA SER A 60 -40.79 -26.03 35.09
C SER A 60 -41.50 -25.14 34.04
N GLN A 61 -42.26 -25.64 33.05
CA GLN A 61 -42.74 -26.99 32.64
C GLN A 61 -43.11 -26.88 31.11
N SER A 62 -43.41 -27.91 30.30
CA SER A 62 -43.84 -29.29 30.61
C SER A 62 -43.38 -30.34 29.58
N SER A 63 -43.19 -31.56 30.07
CA SER A 63 -43.23 -32.84 29.35
C SER A 63 -44.71 -33.26 29.07
N GLU A 64 -45.14 -34.48 28.70
CA GLU A 64 -44.61 -35.86 28.54
C GLU A 64 -45.38 -36.50 27.32
N GLU A 65 -45.66 -37.78 27.00
CA GLU A 65 -45.52 -39.19 27.47
C GLU A 65 -45.28 -40.06 26.17
N ILE A 66 -44.50 -41.16 26.11
CA ILE A 66 -44.72 -42.56 26.60
C ILE A 66 -45.81 -43.33 25.78
N VAL A 67 -45.65 -44.60 25.31
CA VAL A 67 -44.61 -45.65 25.54
C VAL A 67 -44.50 -46.68 24.38
N GLU A 68 -43.53 -47.61 24.45
CA GLU A 68 -43.36 -48.78 23.56
C GLU A 68 -44.49 -49.82 23.63
N MET A 69 -44.70 -50.62 22.56
CA MET A 69 -44.75 -52.10 22.69
C MET A 69 -44.69 -52.85 21.32
N LYS A 70 -44.68 -54.19 21.39
CA LYS A 70 -44.39 -55.12 20.27
C LYS A 70 -45.64 -55.86 19.74
N GLN A 71 -45.42 -56.52 18.59
CA GLN A 71 -45.88 -57.88 18.21
C GLN A 71 -47.22 -58.09 17.48
N ALA A 72 -47.21 -59.14 16.65
CA ALA A 72 -48.29 -59.77 15.87
C ALA A 72 -48.89 -58.89 14.73
N GLU A 73 -49.09 -59.33 13.48
CA GLU A 73 -49.60 -60.60 12.90
C GLU A 73 -51.06 -60.93 13.29
N GLU A 74 -52.02 -60.76 12.38
CA GLU A 74 -52.63 -61.89 11.64
C GLU A 74 -53.58 -61.39 10.52
N ASN A 75 -53.89 -62.30 9.58
CA ASN A 75 -54.63 -62.16 8.33
C ASN A 75 -56.14 -61.86 8.46
N THR A 76 -56.72 -61.31 7.39
CA THR A 76 -57.83 -61.90 6.58
C THR A 76 -58.05 -60.97 5.36
N GLU A 77 -58.12 -61.42 4.10
CA GLU A 77 -59.14 -62.27 3.44
C GLU A 77 -60.57 -61.68 3.45
N THR A 78 -61.42 -61.82 2.41
CA THR A 78 -61.30 -62.58 1.14
C THR A 78 -62.17 -61.98 0.02
N ASN A 79 -61.84 -62.36 -1.23
CA ASN A 79 -62.69 -62.70 -2.40
C ASN A 79 -62.15 -62.08 -3.71
N ARG A 80 -61.84 -62.84 -4.78
CA ARG A 80 -62.62 -63.81 -5.58
C ARG A 80 -63.68 -63.14 -6.48
N SER A 81 -63.93 -63.60 -7.71
CA SER A 81 -63.17 -64.52 -8.63
C SER A 81 -63.94 -64.68 -9.94
N ASP A 82 -63.26 -64.90 -11.07
CA ASP A 82 -63.74 -65.60 -12.29
C ASP A 82 -62.58 -65.64 -13.31
N ALA A 83 -62.44 -66.53 -14.31
CA ALA A 83 -63.00 -67.86 -14.63
C ALA A 83 -62.08 -68.51 -15.72
N PRO A 84 -62.19 -69.82 -16.10
CA PRO A 84 -60.97 -70.64 -16.29
C PRO A 84 -60.77 -71.35 -17.67
N SER A 85 -59.80 -72.29 -17.69
CA SER A 85 -59.37 -73.27 -18.74
C SER A 85 -58.43 -72.72 -19.84
N SER A 86 -57.29 -73.32 -20.24
CA SER A 86 -56.75 -74.72 -20.29
C SER A 86 -57.35 -75.59 -21.41
N SER A 87 -56.59 -76.37 -22.21
CA SER A 87 -55.25 -76.98 -22.09
C SER A 87 -54.33 -76.70 -23.33
N GLN A 88 -53.15 -77.29 -23.63
CA GLN A 88 -52.47 -78.53 -23.16
C GLN A 88 -50.94 -78.59 -23.51
N ASP A 89 -50.18 -79.39 -22.73
CA ASP A 89 -48.93 -80.14 -23.02
C ASP A 89 -47.61 -79.55 -23.61
N LEU A 90 -46.56 -79.68 -22.77
CA LEU A 90 -45.21 -80.26 -23.00
C LEU A 90 -44.06 -79.52 -23.74
N ALA A 91 -42.85 -79.82 -23.22
CA ALA A 91 -41.47 -79.58 -23.71
C ALA A 91 -40.91 -78.14 -23.64
N ASP A 92 -39.64 -77.90 -23.28
CA ASP A 92 -38.61 -78.71 -22.57
C ASP A 92 -37.45 -77.77 -22.09
N ASN A 93 -36.54 -78.27 -21.25
CA ASN A 93 -35.27 -77.68 -20.79
C ASN A 93 -35.36 -76.51 -19.79
N SER A 94 -35.24 -76.85 -18.50
CA SER A 94 -34.78 -75.94 -17.45
C SER A 94 -33.38 -76.38 -16.96
N ALA A 95 -32.41 -75.47 -16.99
CA ALA A 95 -31.07 -75.68 -16.45
C ALA A 95 -30.62 -74.43 -15.67
N GLU A 96 -29.85 -74.65 -14.61
CA GLU A 96 -29.58 -73.67 -13.55
C GLU A 96 -28.72 -72.48 -14.02
N SER A 97 -29.07 -71.26 -13.58
CA SER A 97 -28.14 -70.13 -13.51
C SER A 97 -27.79 -69.86 -12.04
N VAL A 98 -26.58 -70.29 -11.64
CA VAL A 98 -26.06 -70.15 -10.28
C VAL A 98 -25.96 -68.68 -9.88
N GLN A 99 -26.48 -68.31 -8.71
CA GLN A 99 -26.24 -67.00 -8.10
C GLN A 99 -24.74 -66.83 -7.78
N LYS A 100 -24.00 -66.19 -8.70
CA LYS A 100 -22.62 -65.77 -8.45
C LYS A 100 -22.61 -64.45 -7.69
N ILE A 101 -22.79 -64.53 -6.37
CA ILE A 101 -22.64 -63.38 -5.47
C ILE A 101 -21.21 -62.83 -5.62
N LEU A 102 -21.10 -61.61 -6.12
CA LEU A 102 -19.87 -60.83 -6.12
C LEU A 102 -20.08 -59.64 -5.19
N HIS A 103 -19.45 -59.67 -4.01
CA HIS A 103 -19.20 -58.45 -3.26
C HIS A 103 -18.16 -57.63 -4.02
N TYR A 104 -18.47 -56.36 -4.28
CA TYR A 104 -17.49 -55.32 -4.59
C TYR A 104 -17.82 -54.12 -3.71
N GLU A 105 -16.92 -53.82 -2.78
CA GLU A 105 -17.09 -52.75 -1.81
C GLU A 105 -16.68 -51.40 -2.45
N ASP A 106 -17.37 -50.33 -2.03
CA ASP A 106 -17.08 -48.90 -2.20
C ASP A 106 -16.85 -48.27 -3.60
N GLU A 107 -16.53 -48.99 -4.67
CA GLU A 107 -16.15 -48.38 -5.97
C GLU A 107 -17.30 -48.06 -6.95
N TYR A 108 -18.44 -48.74 -6.88
CA TYR A 108 -19.48 -48.71 -7.92
C TYR A 108 -20.86 -48.28 -7.36
N VAL A 109 -21.62 -47.49 -8.13
CA VAL A 109 -23.06 -47.31 -7.88
C VAL A 109 -23.81 -48.34 -8.74
N THR A 110 -24.72 -49.10 -8.15
CA THR A 110 -25.58 -50.01 -8.93
C THR A 110 -26.87 -49.30 -9.30
N ALA A 111 -27.35 -49.49 -10.53
CA ALA A 111 -28.57 -48.89 -11.01
C ALA A 111 -29.46 -49.89 -11.76
N ASP A 112 -30.77 -49.77 -11.57
CA ASP A 112 -31.75 -50.46 -12.42
C ASP A 112 -32.04 -49.60 -13.64
N LEU A 113 -31.89 -50.20 -14.83
CA LEU A 113 -32.04 -49.56 -16.12
C LEU A 113 -33.26 -50.12 -16.85
N ASN A 114 -34.29 -49.30 -17.02
CA ASN A 114 -35.45 -49.66 -17.83
C ASN A 114 -35.35 -48.96 -19.18
N ALA A 115 -35.23 -49.74 -20.26
CA ALA A 115 -35.23 -49.24 -21.63
C ALA A 115 -36.58 -49.56 -22.31
N TYR A 116 -37.29 -48.51 -22.72
CA TYR A 116 -38.60 -48.63 -23.34
C TYR A 116 -38.49 -48.53 -24.86
N PHE A 117 -38.77 -49.64 -25.56
CA PHE A 117 -38.73 -49.73 -27.03
C PHE A 117 -40.15 -49.82 -27.58
N GLY A 118 -40.87 -48.68 -27.58
CA GLY A 118 -42.28 -48.62 -27.96
C GLY A 118 -43.16 -49.36 -26.94
N ASN A 119 -43.77 -50.48 -27.36
CA ASN A 119 -44.70 -51.24 -26.53
C ASN A 119 -44.02 -52.29 -25.62
N GLY A 120 -42.68 -52.41 -25.68
CA GLY A 120 -41.89 -53.36 -24.88
C GLY A 120 -40.97 -52.66 -23.88
N VAL A 121 -40.67 -53.34 -22.77
CA VAL A 121 -39.71 -52.92 -21.74
C VAL A 121 -38.63 -54.00 -21.62
N GLU A 122 -37.37 -53.62 -21.79
CA GLU A 122 -36.21 -54.47 -21.47
C GLU A 122 -35.53 -53.90 -20.21
N ASN A 123 -35.36 -54.74 -19.19
CA ASN A 123 -34.77 -54.36 -17.91
C ASN A 123 -33.31 -54.87 -17.85
N PHE A 124 -32.37 -53.97 -17.59
CA PHE A 124 -30.95 -54.27 -17.46
C PHE A 124 -30.43 -53.82 -16.09
N SER A 125 -29.38 -54.48 -15.58
CA SER A 125 -28.66 -54.02 -14.38
C SER A 125 -27.39 -53.33 -14.83
N VAL A 126 -27.26 -52.03 -14.56
CA VAL A 126 -26.07 -51.26 -14.92
C VAL A 126 -25.16 -51.12 -13.70
N THR A 127 -23.88 -51.39 -13.91
CA THR A 127 -22.82 -51.10 -12.95
C THR A 127 -22.22 -49.76 -13.33
N LEU A 128 -22.35 -48.75 -12.48
CA LEU A 128 -21.77 -47.42 -12.69
C LEU A 128 -20.36 -47.40 -12.05
N PRO A 129 -19.27 -47.51 -12.83
CA PRO A 129 -17.95 -47.21 -12.30
C PRO A 129 -17.89 -45.73 -11.89
N ARG A 130 -17.19 -45.44 -10.79
CA ARG A 130 -16.43 -44.17 -10.77
C ARG A 130 -15.36 -44.27 -11.84
N MET A 131 -15.18 -43.21 -12.62
CA MET A 131 -14.33 -43.18 -13.83
C MET A 131 -13.05 -44.01 -13.68
N LYS A 132 -12.96 -45.08 -14.47
CA LYS A 132 -11.80 -45.97 -14.47
C LYS A 132 -10.82 -45.48 -15.53
N ASN A 133 -9.64 -45.07 -15.07
CA ASN A 133 -8.53 -44.50 -15.85
C ASN A 133 -8.32 -45.27 -17.17
N SER A 134 -8.80 -44.76 -18.31
CA SER A 134 -9.12 -45.63 -19.47
C SER A 134 -7.93 -46.00 -20.35
N GLY A 135 -6.76 -45.38 -20.11
CA GLY A 135 -5.57 -45.50 -20.95
C GLY A 135 -5.60 -44.59 -22.19
N LYS A 136 -6.61 -43.72 -22.35
CA LYS A 136 -6.86 -42.95 -23.58
C LYS A 136 -6.88 -41.44 -23.32
N TRP A 137 -5.80 -40.94 -22.74
CA TRP A 137 -5.66 -39.58 -22.21
C TRP A 137 -6.00 -38.46 -23.21
N ASP A 138 -5.70 -38.63 -24.49
CA ASP A 138 -5.99 -37.62 -25.51
C ASP A 138 -7.51 -37.47 -25.77
N ALA A 139 -8.28 -38.56 -25.68
CA ALA A 139 -9.73 -38.53 -25.82
C ALA A 139 -10.42 -37.94 -24.58
N GLU A 140 -9.91 -38.25 -23.38
CA GLU A 140 -10.39 -37.67 -22.12
C GLU A 140 -10.10 -36.17 -22.04
N ARG A 141 -8.90 -35.73 -22.46
CA ARG A 141 -8.53 -34.31 -22.58
C ARG A 141 -9.42 -33.57 -23.58
N GLU A 142 -9.67 -34.17 -24.75
CA GLU A 142 -10.49 -33.54 -25.78
C GLU A 142 -11.98 -33.47 -25.38
N TYR A 143 -12.51 -34.49 -24.71
CA TYR A 143 -13.81 -34.45 -24.06
C TYR A 143 -13.93 -33.27 -23.08
N VAL A 144 -12.95 -33.10 -22.19
CA VAL A 144 -12.92 -31.99 -21.21
C VAL A 144 -12.82 -30.63 -21.91
N ASN A 145 -12.01 -30.50 -22.95
CA ASN A 145 -11.91 -29.28 -23.76
C ASN A 145 -13.28 -28.90 -24.37
N GLN A 146 -13.93 -29.84 -25.06
CA GLN A 146 -15.23 -29.60 -25.71
C GLN A 146 -16.33 -29.28 -24.70
N LEU A 147 -16.38 -29.98 -23.56
CA LEU A 147 -17.34 -29.73 -22.48
C LEU A 147 -17.18 -28.33 -21.91
N SER A 148 -15.94 -27.94 -21.61
CA SER A 148 -15.58 -26.61 -21.09
C SER A 148 -15.72 -25.49 -22.12
N GLN A 149 -15.68 -25.76 -23.42
CA GLN A 149 -16.00 -24.76 -24.45
C GLN A 149 -17.52 -24.58 -24.56
N TYR A 150 -18.28 -25.67 -24.60
CA TYR A 150 -19.74 -25.63 -24.71
C TYR A 150 -20.40 -24.90 -23.52
N LEU A 151 -20.00 -25.22 -22.29
CA LEU A 151 -20.59 -24.62 -21.09
C LEU A 151 -20.28 -23.13 -20.96
N VAL A 152 -19.10 -22.69 -21.37
CA VAL A 152 -18.70 -21.27 -21.33
C VAL A 152 -19.56 -20.42 -22.28
N ASN A 153 -19.96 -20.97 -23.43
CA ASN A 153 -20.94 -20.33 -24.32
C ASN A 153 -22.35 -20.19 -23.70
N GLN A 154 -22.61 -20.82 -22.55
CA GLN A 154 -23.82 -20.66 -21.73
C GLN A 154 -23.59 -19.87 -20.43
N ASN A 155 -22.41 -19.25 -20.27
CA ASN A 155 -21.94 -18.61 -19.03
C ASN A 155 -21.92 -19.56 -17.81
N LEU A 156 -21.56 -20.82 -18.05
CA LEU A 156 -21.43 -21.89 -17.07
C LEU A 156 -20.02 -22.50 -17.12
N GLN A 157 -19.66 -23.22 -16.06
CA GLN A 157 -18.45 -24.04 -15.99
C GLN A 157 -18.73 -25.37 -15.26
N PRO A 158 -17.97 -26.45 -15.53
CA PRO A 158 -18.06 -27.67 -14.75
C PRO A 158 -17.70 -27.42 -13.27
N ALA A 159 -18.41 -28.07 -12.37
CA ALA A 159 -18.06 -28.23 -10.97
C ALA A 159 -17.54 -29.65 -10.69
N ASP A 160 -18.23 -30.66 -11.22
CA ASP A 160 -17.84 -32.08 -11.17
C ASP A 160 -18.41 -32.86 -12.35
N VAL A 161 -17.82 -34.01 -12.68
CA VAL A 161 -18.23 -34.89 -13.78
C VAL A 161 -18.17 -36.35 -13.31
N GLN A 162 -19.30 -37.06 -13.39
CA GLN A 162 -19.37 -38.50 -13.14
C GLN A 162 -19.78 -39.26 -14.41
N GLN A 163 -19.04 -40.31 -14.77
CA GLN A 163 -19.34 -41.17 -15.91
C GLN A 163 -20.34 -42.27 -15.53
N ILE A 164 -21.13 -42.65 -16.52
CA ILE A 164 -22.10 -43.74 -16.57
C ILE A 164 -21.70 -44.57 -17.79
N GLU A 165 -20.84 -45.57 -17.59
CA GLU A 165 -20.52 -46.55 -18.62
C GLU A 165 -21.68 -47.55 -18.73
N ILE A 166 -22.21 -47.75 -19.94
CA ILE A 166 -23.26 -48.74 -20.21
C ILE A 166 -22.59 -50.04 -20.65
N SER A 167 -22.44 -50.97 -19.70
CA SER A 167 -21.60 -52.17 -19.83
C SER A 167 -22.14 -53.30 -20.73
N ASP A 168 -23.24 -53.10 -21.46
CA ASP A 168 -23.82 -54.09 -22.37
C ASP A 168 -24.00 -53.55 -23.80
N SER A 169 -23.38 -54.24 -24.75
CA SER A 169 -23.40 -53.92 -26.18
C SER A 169 -24.76 -54.14 -26.86
N GLN A 170 -25.70 -54.85 -26.23
CA GLN A 170 -27.04 -55.14 -26.77
C GLN A 170 -27.92 -53.88 -26.95
N ILE A 171 -27.59 -52.79 -26.26
CA ILE A 171 -28.45 -51.61 -26.08
C ILE A 171 -28.40 -50.66 -27.29
N VAL A 172 -27.32 -50.68 -28.09
CA VAL A 172 -27.14 -49.78 -29.24
C VAL A 172 -27.74 -50.37 -30.52
N LYS A 173 -29.07 -50.31 -30.64
CA LYS A 173 -29.81 -50.67 -31.87
C LYS A 173 -30.03 -49.40 -32.71
N GLU A 174 -29.37 -49.31 -33.87
CA GLU A 174 -29.48 -48.14 -34.77
C GLU A 174 -30.93 -47.79 -35.11
N GLY A 175 -31.24 -46.49 -35.13
CA GLY A 175 -32.56 -45.95 -35.50
C GLY A 175 -33.61 -45.89 -34.38
N TYR A 176 -33.36 -46.49 -33.21
CA TYR A 176 -34.27 -46.41 -32.06
C TYR A 176 -33.88 -45.28 -31.10
N LYS A 177 -34.90 -44.63 -30.53
CA LYS A 177 -34.80 -43.71 -29.39
C LYS A 177 -35.47 -44.34 -28.15
N PRO A 178 -34.79 -45.21 -27.39
CA PRO A 178 -35.34 -45.68 -26.13
C PRO A 178 -35.54 -44.52 -25.15
N ARG A 179 -36.66 -44.56 -24.41
CA ARG A 179 -36.72 -43.86 -23.13
C ARG A 179 -35.93 -44.67 -22.11
N LEU A 180 -35.01 -44.01 -21.43
CA LEU A 180 -34.10 -44.56 -20.44
C LEU A 180 -34.52 -44.05 -19.06
N THR A 181 -34.82 -44.95 -18.13
CA THR A 181 -34.91 -44.61 -16.70
C THR A 181 -33.79 -45.30 -15.95
N VAL A 182 -32.99 -44.51 -15.24
CA VAL A 182 -31.89 -44.96 -14.38
C VAL A 182 -32.29 -44.69 -12.93
N ASN A 183 -32.47 -45.75 -12.13
CA ASN A 183 -32.73 -45.62 -10.69
C ASN A 183 -31.46 -45.98 -9.92
N PHE A 184 -30.87 -45.04 -9.19
CA PHE A 184 -29.64 -45.24 -8.44
C PHE A 184 -29.94 -45.92 -7.08
N LYS A 185 -29.30 -47.06 -6.79
CA LYS A 185 -29.50 -47.80 -5.52
C LYS A 185 -28.71 -47.23 -4.35
N THR A 186 -27.67 -46.46 -4.66
CA THR A 186 -26.93 -45.59 -3.74
C THR A 186 -26.81 -44.22 -4.40
N SER A 187 -26.77 -43.15 -3.61
CA SER A 187 -26.83 -41.79 -4.16
C SER A 187 -25.61 -41.45 -5.03
N LEU A 188 -25.86 -40.76 -6.15
CA LEU A 188 -24.78 -40.31 -7.04
C LEU A 188 -24.07 -39.10 -6.41
N GLY A 189 -23.03 -39.37 -5.63
CA GLY A 189 -22.21 -38.37 -4.96
C GLY A 189 -21.40 -37.53 -5.94
N LEU A 190 -21.95 -36.37 -6.31
CA LEU A 190 -21.30 -35.31 -7.08
C LEU A 190 -20.66 -34.29 -6.13
N ARG A 191 -19.47 -33.81 -6.45
CA ARG A 191 -18.75 -32.73 -5.74
C ARG A 191 -19.31 -31.36 -6.16
N GLY A 192 -19.18 -30.35 -5.29
CA GLY A 192 -19.43 -28.94 -5.65
C GLY A 192 -20.65 -28.26 -5.02
N GLY A 193 -21.41 -28.95 -4.16
CA GLY A 193 -22.46 -28.35 -3.33
C GLY A 193 -23.83 -29.03 -3.43
N LEU A 194 -24.89 -28.26 -3.20
CA LEU A 194 -26.27 -28.75 -3.26
C LEU A 194 -26.66 -29.12 -4.69
N VAL A 195 -27.10 -30.36 -4.91
CA VAL A 195 -27.55 -30.85 -6.23
C VAL A 195 -28.98 -30.37 -6.51
N THR A 196 -29.26 -29.85 -7.71
CA THR A 196 -30.59 -29.41 -8.15
C THR A 196 -30.83 -29.75 -9.63
N LYS A 197 -32.07 -29.67 -10.11
CA LYS A 197 -32.35 -29.85 -11.55
C LYS A 197 -31.67 -28.78 -12.42
N GLU A 198 -31.46 -27.58 -11.88
CA GLU A 198 -30.90 -26.45 -12.63
C GLU A 198 -29.39 -26.54 -12.81
N ASN A 199 -28.68 -27.17 -11.88
CA ASN A 199 -27.21 -27.30 -11.87
C ASN A 199 -26.68 -28.65 -12.40
N LEU A 200 -27.54 -29.49 -12.98
CA LEU A 200 -27.15 -30.74 -13.65
C LEU A 200 -27.30 -30.67 -15.16
N ARG A 201 -26.38 -31.30 -15.89
CA ARG A 201 -26.49 -31.58 -17.34
C ARG A 201 -26.18 -33.06 -17.60
N LEU A 202 -26.88 -33.65 -18.57
CA LEU A 202 -26.60 -35.00 -19.06
C LEU A 202 -25.92 -34.88 -20.43
N VAL A 203 -24.80 -35.58 -20.62
CA VAL A 203 -23.96 -35.49 -21.81
C VAL A 203 -23.56 -36.90 -22.28
N SER A 204 -23.54 -37.17 -23.58
CA SER A 204 -22.93 -38.40 -24.12
C SER A 204 -21.96 -38.11 -25.25
N THR A 205 -21.04 -39.04 -25.51
CA THR A 205 -20.16 -38.99 -26.69
C THR A 205 -20.76 -39.78 -27.85
N ASN A 206 -20.74 -39.18 -29.04
CA ASN A 206 -21.00 -39.86 -30.32
C ASN A 206 -19.84 -40.80 -30.70
N THR A 207 -20.05 -41.63 -31.72
CA THR A 207 -19.02 -42.53 -32.28
C THR A 207 -17.87 -41.81 -32.99
N ASP A 208 -18.03 -40.53 -33.32
CA ASP A 208 -16.98 -39.63 -33.83
C ASP A 208 -16.25 -38.84 -32.72
N GLY A 209 -16.64 -39.03 -31.46
CA GLY A 209 -16.10 -38.32 -30.30
C GLY A 209 -16.80 -37.00 -29.94
N SER A 210 -17.73 -36.51 -30.77
CA SER A 210 -18.44 -35.25 -30.49
C SER A 210 -19.42 -35.35 -29.31
N LEU A 211 -19.60 -34.26 -28.57
CA LEU A 211 -20.51 -34.20 -27.43
C LEU A 211 -21.97 -33.94 -27.85
N VAL A 212 -22.89 -34.69 -27.24
CA VAL A 212 -24.34 -34.45 -27.33
C VAL A 212 -24.89 -34.15 -25.93
N PHE A 213 -25.61 -33.04 -25.81
CA PHE A 213 -26.26 -32.61 -24.56
C PHE A 213 -27.74 -33.00 -24.58
N HIS A 214 -28.23 -33.47 -23.44
CA HIS A 214 -29.50 -34.16 -23.31
C HIS A 214 -30.42 -33.47 -22.29
N ASP A 215 -31.68 -33.27 -22.67
CA ASP A 215 -32.72 -32.79 -21.74
C ASP A 215 -33.20 -33.95 -20.88
N ALA A 216 -32.84 -33.93 -19.60
CA ALA A 216 -33.03 -35.02 -18.66
C ALA A 216 -33.87 -34.60 -17.45
N GLU A 217 -34.79 -35.47 -17.05
CA GLU A 217 -35.55 -35.35 -15.83
C GLU A 217 -34.78 -36.01 -14.68
N PHE A 218 -34.17 -35.19 -13.82
CA PHE A 218 -33.44 -35.65 -12.64
C PHE A 218 -34.40 -35.85 -11.45
N HIS A 219 -34.32 -37.01 -10.81
CA HIS A 219 -35.21 -37.43 -9.72
C HIS A 219 -34.48 -37.36 -8.37
N PHE A 220 -35.09 -36.65 -7.42
CA PHE A 220 -34.54 -36.39 -6.10
C PHE A 220 -35.46 -36.96 -5.00
N ASP A 221 -34.88 -37.39 -3.89
CA ASP A 221 -35.65 -37.75 -2.69
C ASP A 221 -36.07 -36.52 -1.87
N THR A 222 -36.77 -36.75 -0.76
CA THR A 222 -37.23 -35.71 0.17
C THR A 222 -36.11 -34.99 0.93
N THR A 223 -34.86 -35.44 0.82
CA THR A 223 -33.66 -34.77 1.37
C THR A 223 -32.94 -33.91 0.34
N GLY A 224 -33.35 -33.95 -0.94
CA GLY A 224 -32.65 -33.32 -2.05
C GLY A 224 -31.52 -34.18 -2.63
N THR A 225 -31.45 -35.46 -2.27
CA THR A 225 -30.42 -36.37 -2.78
C THR A 225 -30.83 -36.93 -4.14
N LEU A 226 -29.90 -36.96 -5.12
CA LEU A 226 -30.17 -37.48 -6.46
C LEU A 226 -30.28 -39.01 -6.44
N ILE A 227 -31.49 -39.53 -6.71
CA ILE A 227 -31.85 -40.95 -6.67
C ILE A 227 -32.13 -41.56 -8.05
N GLY A 228 -32.21 -40.76 -9.10
CA GLY A 228 -32.33 -41.27 -10.46
C GLY A 228 -32.36 -40.20 -11.54
N LEU A 229 -32.47 -40.64 -12.79
CA LEU A 229 -32.76 -39.76 -13.93
C LEU A 229 -33.56 -40.48 -15.02
N THR A 230 -34.24 -39.69 -15.86
CA THR A 230 -34.95 -40.16 -17.04
C THR A 230 -34.62 -39.29 -18.24
N TYR A 231 -34.36 -39.93 -19.39
CA TYR A 231 -34.03 -39.28 -20.67
C TYR A 231 -34.67 -40.07 -21.83
N GLU A 232 -34.87 -39.44 -22.99
CA GLU A 232 -35.36 -40.13 -24.20
C GLU A 232 -34.54 -39.72 -25.43
N GLY A 233 -33.87 -40.68 -26.07
CA GLY A 233 -33.08 -40.42 -27.27
C GLY A 233 -32.07 -41.50 -27.60
N ILE A 234 -30.99 -41.11 -28.29
CA ILE A 234 -30.00 -42.04 -28.85
C ILE A 234 -28.91 -42.30 -27.82
N LEU A 235 -28.63 -43.58 -27.53
CA LEU A 235 -27.65 -43.99 -26.54
C LEU A 235 -26.25 -44.07 -27.17
N GLY A 236 -25.38 -43.15 -26.78
CA GLY A 236 -23.93 -43.31 -26.91
C GLY A 236 -23.40 -44.37 -25.94
N LYS A 237 -22.16 -44.82 -26.15
CA LYS A 237 -21.51 -45.84 -25.28
C LYS A 237 -21.35 -45.36 -23.83
N ASP A 238 -21.04 -44.08 -23.68
CA ASP A 238 -20.67 -43.45 -22.41
C ASP A 238 -21.53 -42.20 -22.19
N ILE A 239 -22.21 -42.16 -21.04
CA ILE A 239 -23.03 -41.03 -20.58
C ILE A 239 -22.31 -40.38 -19.39
N HIS A 240 -22.49 -39.08 -19.20
CA HIS A 240 -21.87 -38.30 -18.13
C HIS A 240 -22.91 -37.39 -17.48
N VAL A 241 -22.95 -37.42 -16.15
CA VAL A 241 -23.69 -36.44 -15.34
C VAL A 241 -22.69 -35.37 -14.93
N VAL A 242 -22.93 -34.15 -15.42
CA VAL A 242 -22.07 -32.98 -15.18
C VAL A 242 -22.78 -32.05 -14.21
N MET A 243 -22.20 -31.80 -13.04
CA MET A 243 -22.61 -30.66 -12.22
C MET A 243 -21.99 -29.41 -12.82
N VAL A 244 -22.79 -28.35 -12.98
CA VAL A 244 -22.37 -27.06 -13.53
C VAL A 244 -22.64 -25.95 -12.53
N LYS A 245 -21.80 -24.91 -12.54
CA LYS A 245 -22.03 -23.68 -11.77
C LYS A 245 -21.89 -22.44 -12.67
N PRO A 246 -22.40 -21.26 -12.26
CA PRO A 246 -22.15 -20.01 -12.98
C PRO A 246 -20.66 -19.78 -13.23
N LEU A 247 -20.33 -19.30 -14.43
CA LEU A 247 -19.02 -18.78 -14.72
C LEU A 247 -18.82 -17.45 -13.98
N ALA A 248 -17.74 -17.34 -13.22
CA ALA A 248 -17.30 -16.07 -12.64
C ALA A 248 -16.45 -15.30 -13.66
N GLU A 249 -16.35 -13.99 -13.54
CA GLU A 249 -15.38 -13.21 -14.33
C GLU A 249 -13.93 -13.50 -13.90
N LYS A 250 -13.73 -13.77 -12.61
CA LYS A 250 -12.44 -14.11 -11.99
C LYS A 250 -12.62 -14.89 -10.69
N THR A 251 -11.63 -15.69 -10.32
CA THR A 251 -11.54 -16.40 -9.04
C THR A 251 -10.46 -15.75 -8.17
N THR A 252 -10.78 -15.39 -6.93
CA THR A 252 -9.81 -14.81 -5.97
C THR A 252 -9.46 -15.85 -4.92
N VAL A 253 -8.17 -16.16 -4.77
CA VAL A 253 -7.65 -17.22 -3.89
C VAL A 253 -6.72 -16.61 -2.84
N THR A 254 -6.87 -16.98 -1.56
CA THR A 254 -6.03 -16.44 -0.47
C THR A 254 -5.16 -17.53 0.14
N LEU A 255 -3.86 -17.55 -0.20
CA LEU A 255 -2.91 -18.58 0.23
C LEU A 255 -2.38 -18.28 1.64
N GLY A 256 -3.29 -18.34 2.61
CA GLY A 256 -3.02 -18.02 4.01
C GLY A 256 -2.51 -16.59 4.19
N GLN A 257 -1.44 -16.41 4.96
CA GLN A 257 -0.83 -15.10 5.19
C GLN A 257 0.19 -14.66 4.12
N TYR A 258 0.37 -15.44 3.06
CA TYR A 258 1.50 -15.29 2.13
C TYR A 258 1.17 -14.39 0.95
N VAL A 259 0.14 -14.74 0.17
CA VAL A 259 -0.30 -14.00 -1.02
C VAL A 259 -1.82 -14.15 -1.23
N GLN A 260 -2.44 -13.15 -1.85
CA GLN A 260 -3.76 -13.27 -2.49
C GLN A 260 -3.57 -13.22 -4.00
N MET A 261 -4.23 -14.12 -4.74
CA MET A 261 -4.17 -14.22 -6.20
C MET A 261 -5.53 -13.94 -6.81
N GLN A 262 -5.54 -13.37 -8.02
CA GLN A 262 -6.71 -13.24 -8.88
C GLN A 262 -6.43 -14.01 -10.17
N LEU A 263 -7.24 -15.03 -10.43
CA LEU A 263 -7.16 -15.95 -11.57
C LEU A 263 -8.38 -15.75 -12.47
N ASP A 264 -8.36 -16.24 -13.71
CA ASP A 264 -9.61 -16.31 -14.48
C ASP A 264 -10.66 -17.21 -13.82
N GLY A 265 -11.93 -16.97 -14.15
CA GLY A 265 -13.07 -17.61 -13.50
C GLY A 265 -13.26 -19.09 -13.83
N TYR A 266 -12.36 -19.70 -14.61
CA TYR A 266 -12.33 -21.14 -14.89
C TYR A 266 -11.53 -21.92 -13.83
N VAL A 267 -10.71 -21.23 -13.02
CA VAL A 267 -10.02 -21.87 -11.90
C VAL A 267 -10.97 -22.03 -10.71
N LEU A 268 -10.96 -23.22 -10.15
CA LEU A 268 -11.72 -23.66 -9.00
C LEU A 268 -10.84 -23.72 -7.76
N GLU A 269 -11.43 -23.47 -6.59
CA GLU A 269 -10.85 -23.79 -5.28
C GLU A 269 -11.52 -25.09 -4.77
N GLU A 270 -10.73 -26.10 -4.41
CA GLU A 270 -11.16 -27.40 -3.91
C GLU A 270 -11.23 -27.38 -2.37
N GLU A 271 -12.31 -27.89 -1.80
CA GLU A 271 -12.53 -27.86 -0.34
C GLU A 271 -11.53 -28.74 0.43
N GLU A 272 -10.95 -28.19 1.51
CA GLU A 272 -9.92 -28.86 2.32
C GLU A 272 -10.48 -30.12 2.99
N GLY A 273 -10.03 -31.29 2.51
CA GLY A 273 -10.53 -32.61 2.91
C GLY A 273 -10.99 -33.49 1.75
N GLN A 274 -11.31 -32.92 0.57
CA GLN A 274 -11.69 -33.71 -0.61
C GLN A 274 -10.50 -34.36 -1.36
N THR A 275 -9.28 -34.18 -0.86
CA THR A 275 -8.02 -34.57 -1.54
C THR A 275 -7.68 -36.06 -1.48
N ALA A 276 -8.33 -36.84 -0.61
CA ALA A 276 -8.06 -38.26 -0.42
C ALA A 276 -8.96 -39.19 -1.27
N SER A 277 -8.41 -39.66 -2.40
CA SER A 277 -8.99 -40.67 -3.32
C SER A 277 -10.14 -40.22 -4.24
N LYS A 278 -10.30 -40.96 -5.36
CA LYS A 278 -11.22 -40.77 -6.51
C LYS A 278 -10.81 -39.65 -7.47
N VAL A 279 -10.33 -40.05 -8.65
CA VAL A 279 -9.73 -39.20 -9.70
C VAL A 279 -10.78 -38.29 -10.37
N PRO A 280 -10.61 -36.96 -10.35
CA PRO A 280 -11.38 -36.04 -11.18
C PRO A 280 -10.78 -35.91 -12.60
N LEU A 281 -11.61 -35.52 -13.58
CA LEU A 281 -11.18 -35.18 -14.94
C LEU A 281 -10.56 -33.77 -15.07
N ASN A 282 -10.55 -32.99 -13.98
CA ASN A 282 -9.94 -31.66 -13.95
C ASN A 282 -8.40 -31.74 -13.88
N ALA A 283 -7.74 -30.64 -14.21
CA ALA A 283 -6.30 -30.52 -14.10
C ALA A 283 -5.92 -29.72 -12.84
N ARG A 284 -5.14 -30.34 -11.94
CA ARG A 284 -4.76 -29.73 -10.66
C ARG A 284 -3.60 -28.73 -10.79
N LEU A 285 -3.70 -27.66 -10.02
CA LEU A 285 -2.76 -26.55 -9.92
C LEU A 285 -2.22 -26.47 -8.47
N LYS A 286 -0.95 -26.84 -8.29
CA LYS A 286 -0.25 -26.89 -7.02
C LYS A 286 0.57 -25.62 -6.83
N VAL A 287 0.36 -24.88 -5.73
CA VAL A 287 1.08 -23.63 -5.47
C VAL A 287 2.06 -23.80 -4.33
N LYS A 288 3.36 -23.66 -4.61
CA LYS A 288 4.46 -23.78 -3.64
C LYS A 288 4.94 -22.40 -3.22
N ILE A 289 4.85 -22.07 -1.94
CA ILE A 289 5.44 -20.87 -1.35
C ILE A 289 6.85 -21.20 -0.87
N PHE A 290 7.85 -20.48 -1.39
CA PHE A 290 9.24 -20.52 -0.95
C PHE A 290 9.60 -19.20 -0.27
N ARG A 291 10.34 -19.22 0.85
CA ARG A 291 10.81 -18.01 1.53
C ARG A 291 12.32 -17.99 1.76
N SER A 292 12.95 -16.83 1.60
CA SER A 292 14.33 -16.57 2.03
C SER A 292 14.44 -16.57 3.56
N ASP A 293 15.51 -17.15 4.11
CA ASP A 293 15.80 -17.13 5.55
C ASP A 293 16.79 -16.04 5.97
N ALA A 294 17.64 -15.56 5.05
CA ALA A 294 18.62 -14.52 5.32
C ALA A 294 18.05 -13.11 5.19
N SER A 295 18.60 -12.18 6.00
CA SER A 295 18.32 -10.75 5.95
C SER A 295 19.09 -10.08 4.79
N GLY A 296 18.55 -10.16 3.58
CA GLY A 296 19.12 -9.55 2.37
C GLY A 296 18.05 -9.14 1.35
N ILE A 297 18.48 -8.47 0.28
CA ILE A 297 17.62 -8.13 -0.86
C ILE A 297 17.78 -9.20 -1.93
N PHE A 298 16.71 -9.94 -2.22
CA PHE A 298 16.67 -10.92 -3.29
C PHE A 298 16.03 -10.32 -4.56
N THR A 299 16.28 -10.95 -5.70
CA THR A 299 15.80 -10.50 -7.02
C THR A 299 15.39 -11.69 -7.87
N ILE A 300 14.78 -11.45 -9.03
CA ILE A 300 14.45 -12.51 -10.00
C ILE A 300 15.68 -13.33 -10.46
N LEU A 301 16.89 -12.77 -10.34
CA LEU A 301 18.17 -13.47 -10.62
C LEU A 301 18.70 -14.30 -9.44
N SER A 302 18.12 -14.21 -8.24
CA SER A 302 18.62 -14.94 -7.08
C SER A 302 18.46 -16.46 -7.26
N PRO A 303 19.48 -17.27 -6.92
CA PRO A 303 19.40 -18.73 -7.01
C PRO A 303 18.19 -19.30 -6.27
N ILE A 304 17.61 -20.38 -6.79
CA ILE A 304 16.46 -21.05 -6.16
C ILE A 304 16.84 -21.54 -4.75
N ASP A 305 18.05 -22.08 -4.59
CA ASP A 305 18.63 -22.57 -3.34
C ASP A 305 18.77 -21.51 -2.22
N SER A 306 18.55 -20.23 -2.54
CA SER A 306 18.51 -19.12 -1.56
C SER A 306 17.15 -19.01 -0.84
N PHE A 307 16.19 -19.86 -1.17
CA PHE A 307 14.85 -19.92 -0.59
C PHE A 307 14.53 -21.36 -0.17
N ARG A 308 13.75 -21.54 0.89
CA ARG A 308 13.23 -22.86 1.31
C ARG A 308 11.72 -22.92 1.16
N GLU A 309 11.19 -24.08 0.78
CA GLU A 309 9.74 -24.31 0.71
C GLU A 309 9.16 -24.12 2.13
N GLU A 310 8.19 -23.22 2.27
CA GLU A 310 7.55 -22.87 3.55
C GLU A 310 6.14 -23.46 3.66
N LYS A 311 5.37 -23.44 2.56
CA LYS A 311 4.08 -24.15 2.48
C LYS A 311 3.71 -24.47 1.03
N THR A 312 3.18 -25.66 0.81
CA THR A 312 2.51 -26.05 -0.45
C THR A 312 1.00 -26.08 -0.26
N PHE A 313 0.28 -25.61 -1.27
CA PHE A 313 -1.17 -25.59 -1.38
C PHE A 313 -1.59 -26.43 -2.59
N ASP A 314 -2.45 -27.44 -2.39
CA ASP A 314 -2.93 -28.36 -3.43
C ASP A 314 -4.47 -28.33 -3.47
N VAL A 315 -4.99 -27.12 -3.66
CA VAL A 315 -6.41 -26.76 -3.50
C VAL A 315 -6.97 -26.03 -4.71
N LEU A 316 -6.28 -26.04 -5.86
CA LEU A 316 -6.74 -25.39 -7.08
C LEU A 316 -6.80 -26.36 -8.25
N SER A 317 -7.76 -26.16 -9.14
CA SER A 317 -7.90 -26.95 -10.37
C SER A 317 -8.63 -26.19 -11.48
N THR A 318 -8.50 -26.63 -12.72
CA THR A 318 -9.19 -26.05 -13.88
C THR A 318 -9.66 -27.14 -14.84
N TRP A 319 -10.76 -26.88 -15.55
CA TRP A 319 -11.30 -27.71 -16.62
C TRP A 319 -10.91 -27.20 -18.02
N LYS A 320 -10.03 -26.21 -18.09
CA LYS A 320 -9.46 -25.66 -19.35
C LYS A 320 -8.05 -26.21 -19.58
N PRO A 321 -7.57 -26.26 -20.84
CA PRO A 321 -6.18 -26.61 -21.17
C PRO A 321 -5.19 -25.48 -20.83
N SER A 322 -5.68 -24.37 -20.28
CA SER A 322 -4.91 -23.20 -19.84
C SER A 322 -5.62 -22.48 -18.68
N PHE A 323 -4.92 -21.60 -17.97
CA PHE A 323 -5.53 -20.59 -17.08
C PHE A 323 -4.72 -19.29 -17.11
N ASN A 324 -5.34 -18.18 -16.74
CA ASN A 324 -4.69 -16.87 -16.65
C ASN A 324 -4.49 -16.45 -15.19
N LEU A 325 -3.30 -15.93 -14.88
CA LEU A 325 -3.10 -15.08 -13.71
C LEU A 325 -3.46 -13.64 -14.10
N LEU A 326 -4.39 -13.04 -13.36
CA LEU A 326 -4.88 -11.69 -13.59
C LEU A 326 -4.25 -10.67 -12.63
N GLY A 327 -3.79 -11.13 -11.45
CA GLY A 327 -3.03 -10.36 -10.48
C GLY A 327 -2.64 -11.19 -9.25
N ILE A 328 -1.70 -10.67 -8.45
CA ILE A 328 -1.27 -11.28 -7.17
C ILE A 328 -0.63 -10.21 -6.27
N GLU A 329 -0.90 -10.28 -4.97
CA GLU A 329 -0.43 -9.31 -3.98
C GLU A 329 -0.12 -9.94 -2.61
N SER A 330 0.57 -9.18 -1.73
CA SER A 330 0.91 -9.60 -0.36
C SER A 330 0.99 -8.42 0.60
N GLU A 331 0.45 -8.59 1.81
CA GLU A 331 0.55 -7.63 2.91
C GLU A 331 1.85 -7.77 3.72
N LYS A 332 2.48 -8.96 3.72
CA LYS A 332 3.56 -9.31 4.66
C LYS A 332 4.92 -9.61 4.02
N PHE A 333 4.94 -9.86 2.72
CA PHE A 333 6.13 -10.32 2.01
C PHE A 333 6.28 -9.55 0.68
N ASP A 334 7.50 -9.50 0.15
CA ASP A 334 7.69 -9.09 -1.24
C ASP A 334 7.78 -10.34 -2.12
N ILE A 335 7.06 -10.34 -3.24
CA ILE A 335 7.15 -11.40 -4.25
C ILE A 335 8.39 -11.12 -5.11
N VAL A 336 9.35 -12.04 -5.10
CA VAL A 336 10.67 -11.88 -5.72
C VAL A 336 10.68 -12.40 -7.16
N LYS A 337 10.02 -13.55 -7.39
CA LYS A 337 9.82 -14.18 -8.71
C LYS A 337 8.76 -15.27 -8.62
N MET A 338 8.31 -15.75 -9.77
CA MET A 338 7.53 -16.99 -9.88
C MET A 338 8.16 -17.92 -10.93
N ASN A 339 7.96 -19.23 -10.80
CA ASN A 339 8.18 -20.20 -11.87
C ASN A 339 6.88 -20.97 -12.13
N TYR A 340 6.74 -21.52 -13.34
CA TYR A 340 5.71 -22.51 -13.65
C TYR A 340 6.32 -23.77 -14.27
N ARG A 341 5.77 -24.92 -13.89
CA ARG A 341 6.08 -26.23 -14.45
C ARG A 341 4.77 -26.93 -14.76
N GLN A 342 4.50 -27.17 -16.04
CA GLN A 342 3.38 -28.02 -16.45
C GLN A 342 3.65 -29.46 -15.98
N ALA A 343 2.59 -30.21 -15.60
CA ALA A 343 2.74 -31.59 -15.15
C ALA A 343 3.48 -32.45 -16.20
N HIS A 344 4.28 -33.41 -15.73
CA HIS A 344 5.11 -34.30 -16.56
C HIS A 344 6.19 -33.60 -17.43
N GLN A 345 6.48 -32.31 -17.21
CA GLN A 345 7.63 -31.63 -17.83
C GLN A 345 8.77 -31.42 -16.83
N SER A 346 9.97 -31.90 -17.17
CA SER A 346 11.21 -31.65 -16.40
C SER A 346 11.76 -30.23 -16.57
N LYS A 347 11.24 -29.47 -17.55
CA LYS A 347 11.61 -28.08 -17.80
C LYS A 347 10.69 -27.13 -17.02
N THR A 348 11.28 -26.40 -16.09
CA THR A 348 10.60 -25.32 -15.36
C THR A 348 10.82 -24.00 -16.11
N ASP A 349 9.75 -23.29 -16.44
CA ASP A 349 9.82 -21.98 -17.08
C ASP A 349 9.70 -20.87 -16.02
N SER A 350 10.75 -20.05 -15.91
CA SER A 350 10.75 -18.90 -15.00
C SER A 350 9.82 -17.81 -15.52
N LEU A 351 8.79 -17.49 -14.75
CA LEU A 351 7.80 -16.49 -15.11
C LEU A 351 8.36 -15.09 -14.80
N MET A 352 8.76 -14.37 -15.85
CA MET A 352 9.20 -12.97 -15.73
C MET A 352 8.06 -11.95 -15.75
N TYR A 353 6.80 -12.39 -15.85
CA TYR A 353 5.62 -11.53 -15.99
C TYR A 353 4.44 -12.06 -15.17
N PHE A 354 3.65 -11.12 -14.62
CA PHE A 354 2.56 -11.41 -13.68
C PHE A 354 1.20 -11.65 -14.32
N ASN A 355 1.06 -11.34 -15.62
CA ASN A 355 -0.15 -11.59 -16.40
C ASN A 355 0.22 -12.42 -17.63
N GLY A 356 -0.49 -13.52 -17.85
CA GLY A 356 -0.25 -14.44 -18.97
C GLY A 356 -1.13 -15.69 -18.88
N GLU A 357 -1.25 -16.37 -20.01
CA GLU A 357 -1.92 -17.66 -20.14
C GLU A 357 -0.91 -18.80 -19.90
N PHE A 358 -1.21 -19.68 -18.95
CA PHE A 358 -0.35 -20.81 -18.57
C PHE A 358 -0.98 -22.12 -19.06
N PRO A 359 -0.28 -22.92 -19.89
CA PRO A 359 -0.83 -24.15 -20.44
C PRO A 359 -0.81 -25.27 -19.38
N VAL A 360 -1.91 -25.99 -19.22
CA VAL A 360 -2.13 -26.97 -18.15
C VAL A 360 -2.22 -28.40 -18.72
N ALA A 361 -1.61 -29.36 -18.02
CA ALA A 361 -1.76 -30.78 -18.31
C ALA A 361 -2.74 -31.46 -17.34
N SER A 362 -3.64 -32.29 -17.88
CA SER A 362 -4.55 -33.16 -17.13
C SER A 362 -3.81 -34.15 -16.23
N PHE A 363 -4.42 -34.54 -15.12
CA PHE A 363 -3.82 -35.40 -14.10
C PHE A 363 -4.02 -36.89 -14.40
N HIS A 364 -2.94 -37.64 -14.68
CA HIS A 364 -2.98 -39.10 -14.79
C HIS A 364 -1.76 -39.74 -14.13
N GLN A 365 -1.99 -40.82 -13.38
CA GLN A 365 -0.96 -41.54 -12.63
C GLN A 365 -0.14 -42.48 -13.52
N GLU A 366 1.18 -42.29 -13.56
CA GLU A 366 2.16 -43.33 -13.22
C GLU A 366 3.59 -42.75 -13.17
N SER A 367 4.40 -43.22 -12.21
CA SER A 367 5.86 -43.06 -12.10
C SER A 367 6.46 -41.68 -11.74
N GLY A 368 6.29 -41.27 -10.47
CA GLY A 368 7.45 -40.95 -9.60
C GLY A 368 8.19 -39.60 -9.76
N GLU A 369 7.98 -38.85 -10.84
CA GLU A 369 8.33 -37.43 -10.95
C GLU A 369 7.07 -36.57 -10.73
N GLU A 370 7.18 -35.27 -10.41
CA GLU A 370 6.05 -34.49 -9.84
C GLU A 370 4.78 -34.47 -10.73
N GLU A 371 3.77 -35.27 -10.33
CA GLU A 371 2.48 -35.51 -10.99
C GLU A 371 1.50 -34.32 -10.84
N SER A 372 1.94 -33.07 -11.02
CA SER A 372 1.11 -31.88 -10.85
C SER A 372 1.63 -30.69 -11.64
N ASN A 373 0.74 -29.78 -12.06
CA ASN A 373 1.15 -28.49 -12.59
C ASN A 373 1.52 -27.59 -11.39
N VAL A 374 2.75 -27.07 -11.35
CA VAL A 374 3.30 -26.36 -10.19
C VAL A 374 3.54 -24.88 -10.51
N LEU A 375 2.94 -24.00 -9.70
CA LEU A 375 3.28 -22.58 -9.60
C LEU A 375 4.16 -22.37 -8.36
N GLU A 376 5.41 -21.99 -8.56
CA GLU A 376 6.38 -21.76 -7.47
C GLU A 376 6.50 -20.25 -7.23
N ILE A 377 6.17 -19.77 -6.03
CA ILE A 377 6.16 -18.36 -5.66
C ILE A 377 7.25 -18.11 -4.61
N TYR A 378 8.21 -17.25 -4.95
CA TYR A 378 9.38 -16.96 -4.11
C TYR A 378 9.20 -15.63 -3.39
N LEU A 379 9.27 -15.67 -2.06
CA LEU A 379 9.00 -14.56 -1.16
C LEU A 379 10.24 -14.18 -0.35
N GLN A 380 10.34 -12.90 0.01
CA GLN A 380 11.21 -12.40 1.07
C GLN A 380 10.39 -11.67 2.14
N ASN A 381 10.92 -11.61 3.37
CA ASN A 381 10.30 -10.81 4.43
C ASN A 381 10.22 -9.34 3.99
N ARG A 382 9.03 -8.72 4.09
CA ARG A 382 8.90 -7.27 3.94
C ARG A 382 9.77 -6.60 5.00
N MET A 383 10.74 -5.79 4.58
CA MET A 383 11.67 -5.11 5.50
C MET A 383 10.89 -4.24 6.47
N LEU A 384 11.11 -4.43 7.78
CA LEU A 384 10.39 -3.69 8.82
C LEU A 384 10.71 -2.19 8.75
N GLU A 385 9.70 -1.40 9.09
CA GLU A 385 9.64 0.03 8.80
C GLU A 385 10.69 0.82 9.59
N GLY A 386 11.48 1.63 8.87
CA GLY A 386 12.56 2.43 9.45
C GLY A 386 13.19 3.41 8.45
N THR A 387 13.18 3.08 7.16
CA THR A 387 13.44 4.01 6.05
C THR A 387 12.34 3.84 4.99
N GLY A 388 11.44 4.81 4.89
CA GLY A 388 10.23 4.72 4.07
C GLY A 388 10.45 4.93 2.56
N MET A 389 9.36 4.76 1.80
CA MET A 389 9.18 5.20 0.40
C MET A 389 9.95 4.49 -0.74
N ILE A 390 10.48 3.28 -0.56
CA ILE A 390 11.03 2.47 -1.69
C ILE A 390 10.12 1.30 -2.11
N LEU A 391 9.30 0.74 -1.22
CA LEU A 391 8.71 -0.59 -1.43
C LEU A 391 7.36 -0.61 -2.19
N GLY A 392 6.51 0.40 -2.01
CA GLY A 392 5.24 0.54 -2.76
C GLY A 392 5.41 0.71 -4.28
N LEU A 393 6.63 0.95 -4.75
CA LEU A 393 6.99 1.06 -6.16
C LEU A 393 7.41 -0.28 -6.78
N ARG A 394 7.74 -1.32 -6.00
CA ARG A 394 8.31 -2.57 -6.54
C ARG A 394 7.30 -3.53 -7.14
N THR A 395 6.10 -3.65 -6.57
CA THR A 395 4.99 -4.43 -7.16
C THR A 395 4.50 -3.87 -8.49
N ARG A 396 4.72 -2.58 -8.77
CA ARG A 396 4.48 -1.96 -10.08
C ARG A 396 5.70 -1.98 -11.03
N MET A 397 6.86 -2.53 -10.61
CA MET A 397 8.13 -2.50 -11.38
C MET A 397 8.74 -3.88 -11.69
N LEU A 398 8.06 -4.99 -11.42
CA LEU A 398 8.54 -6.33 -11.83
C LEU A 398 8.26 -6.60 -13.32
N GLY A 399 8.84 -5.73 -14.14
CA GLY A 399 8.81 -5.76 -15.59
C GLY A 399 10.10 -5.27 -16.23
N TYR A 400 11.24 -5.19 -15.50
CA TYR A 400 12.51 -4.91 -16.19
C TYR A 400 13.84 -5.36 -15.55
N ARG A 401 14.70 -5.88 -16.44
CA ARG A 401 16.18 -5.99 -16.41
C ARG A 401 16.88 -6.89 -15.39
N SER A 402 17.48 -7.94 -15.94
CA SER A 402 18.73 -8.54 -15.48
C SER A 402 19.97 -7.82 -16.06
N SER A 403 21.09 -7.87 -15.34
CA SER A 403 22.43 -8.06 -15.93
C SER A 403 23.39 -8.58 -14.85
N SER A 404 24.28 -9.52 -15.20
CA SER A 404 25.21 -10.17 -14.26
C SER A 404 26.64 -9.62 -14.44
N GLY A 405 27.36 -9.42 -13.33
CA GLY A 405 28.67 -8.76 -13.37
C GLY A 405 29.37 -8.68 -12.02
N PHE A 406 29.62 -9.83 -11.37
CA PHE A 406 30.33 -9.86 -10.08
C PHE A 406 31.78 -9.37 -10.19
N ARG A 407 32.11 -8.29 -9.49
CA ARG A 407 33.43 -8.10 -8.86
C ARG A 407 33.32 -7.17 -7.65
N SER A 408 33.81 -7.64 -6.51
CA SER A 408 33.85 -6.86 -5.28
C SER A 408 34.97 -5.82 -5.32
N VAL A 409 34.65 -4.58 -4.96
CA VAL A 409 35.58 -3.58 -4.41
C VAL A 409 34.86 -2.88 -3.27
N THR A 410 35.48 -2.83 -2.10
CA THR A 410 34.94 -2.19 -0.90
C THR A 410 35.22 -0.68 -0.87
N ASN A 411 34.39 0.06 -0.15
CA ASN A 411 34.60 1.44 0.31
C ASN A 411 35.18 2.44 -0.70
N ALA A 412 34.32 2.99 -1.55
CA ALA A 412 34.59 4.25 -2.25
C ALA A 412 33.62 5.35 -1.75
N THR A 413 34.14 6.34 -1.03
CA THR A 413 33.41 7.58 -0.73
C THR A 413 33.21 8.34 -2.03
N VAL A 414 32.01 8.31 -2.61
CA VAL A 414 31.74 8.99 -3.90
C VAL A 414 31.63 10.50 -3.67
N SER A 415 32.77 11.18 -3.82
CA SER A 415 32.82 12.63 -3.95
C SER A 415 32.12 13.11 -5.22
N ASN A 416 31.51 14.27 -5.15
CA ASN A 416 30.56 14.80 -6.13
C ASN A 416 31.18 15.11 -7.51
N SER A 417 30.74 14.40 -8.57
CA SER A 417 30.86 14.82 -9.98
C SER A 417 30.00 13.91 -10.88
N SER A 418 29.00 14.36 -11.63
CA SER A 418 28.41 15.71 -11.81
C SER A 418 26.92 15.70 -11.48
N VAL A 419 26.41 16.76 -10.85
CA VAL A 419 24.99 16.89 -10.51
C VAL A 419 24.15 17.17 -11.77
N ASP A 420 23.47 16.14 -12.28
CA ASP A 420 22.32 16.30 -13.19
C ASP A 420 21.18 16.92 -12.36
N GLN A 421 21.06 18.26 -12.40
CA GLN A 421 20.16 18.97 -11.49
C GLN A 421 18.70 18.58 -11.75
N ALA A 422 18.05 18.05 -10.71
CA ALA A 422 16.68 17.57 -10.73
C ALA A 422 15.72 18.59 -11.39
N PRO A 423 15.04 18.24 -12.51
CA PRO A 423 14.34 19.20 -13.36
C PRO A 423 13.22 19.99 -12.66
N ILE A 424 12.60 19.42 -11.63
CA ILE A 424 11.50 20.04 -10.88
C ILE A 424 12.05 21.16 -10.00
N THR A 425 11.50 22.37 -10.13
CA THR A 425 11.74 23.45 -9.15
C THR A 425 10.85 23.24 -7.94
N GLN A 426 11.44 23.24 -6.74
CA GLN A 426 10.75 23.32 -5.45
C GLN A 426 11.11 24.64 -4.76
N SER A 427 10.29 25.09 -3.81
CA SER A 427 10.73 26.03 -2.76
C SER A 427 9.88 25.84 -1.50
N LYS A 428 10.50 25.87 -0.31
CA LYS A 428 9.78 25.96 0.97
C LYS A 428 9.90 27.38 1.53
N ARG A 429 8.77 27.97 1.92
CA ARG A 429 8.69 29.31 2.50
C ARG A 429 7.93 29.29 3.83
N ILE A 430 8.22 30.28 4.69
CA ILE A 430 7.54 30.51 5.96
C ILE A 430 7.00 31.94 6.03
N ASP A 431 5.83 32.11 6.63
CA ASP A 431 5.21 33.39 6.96
C ASP A 431 4.98 33.46 8.48
N TYR A 432 5.19 34.63 9.10
CA TYR A 432 5.03 34.83 10.55
C TYR A 432 3.72 35.56 10.85
N LEU A 433 2.73 34.84 11.39
CA LEU A 433 1.36 35.34 11.57
C LEU A 433 1.21 36.36 12.72
N GLY A 434 2.31 36.71 13.39
CA GLY A 434 2.36 37.68 14.49
C GLY A 434 2.91 39.06 14.12
N ASP A 435 3.09 39.37 12.83
CA ASP A 435 3.50 40.71 12.36
C ASP A 435 2.32 41.66 12.09
N GLY A 436 1.10 41.14 11.97
CA GLY A 436 -0.12 41.92 11.69
C GLY A 436 -0.42 42.12 10.20
N GLY A 437 0.28 41.40 9.31
CA GLY A 437 -0.20 41.13 7.96
C GLY A 437 -1.50 40.29 7.96
N ASN A 438 -2.09 40.13 6.78
CA ASN A 438 -3.24 39.25 6.56
C ASN A 438 -2.85 38.18 5.55
N ASN A 439 -3.01 36.91 5.91
CA ASN A 439 -2.58 35.77 5.14
C ASN A 439 -3.77 35.13 4.37
N PRO A 440 -3.76 35.09 3.02
CA PRO A 440 -4.91 34.64 2.21
C PRO A 440 -5.20 33.12 2.26
N ASP A 441 -4.41 32.35 3.02
CA ASP A 441 -4.54 30.90 3.16
C ASP A 441 -4.99 30.43 4.55
N THR A 442 -5.09 31.32 5.55
CA THR A 442 -5.59 31.02 6.90
C THR A 442 -6.56 32.12 7.39
N SER A 443 -7.18 31.93 8.55
CA SER A 443 -8.00 32.95 9.24
C SER A 443 -7.71 33.00 10.75
N VAL A 444 -6.49 32.60 11.11
CA VAL A 444 -5.96 32.61 12.49
C VAL A 444 -5.69 34.05 12.94
N ASP A 445 -5.14 34.85 12.03
CA ASP A 445 -4.75 36.26 12.06
C ASP A 445 -5.92 37.23 11.82
N ASP A 446 -6.94 36.85 11.04
CA ASP A 446 -8.20 37.62 10.84
C ASP A 446 -8.91 38.02 12.15
N ARG A 447 -8.65 37.29 13.24
CA ARG A 447 -9.42 37.36 14.49
C ARG A 447 -8.77 38.26 15.53
N ILE A 448 -9.42 39.41 15.79
CA ILE A 448 -9.07 40.34 16.88
C ILE A 448 -9.01 39.58 18.21
N GLY A 449 -7.80 39.42 18.74
CA GLY A 449 -7.54 38.76 20.03
C GLY A 449 -7.06 37.31 19.97
N THR A 450 -6.89 36.71 18.78
CA THR A 450 -6.12 35.45 18.66
C THR A 450 -4.66 35.71 19.01
N ASP A 451 -4.02 34.77 19.71
CA ASP A 451 -2.61 34.89 20.08
C ASP A 451 -1.69 34.28 19.01
N THR A 452 -1.29 35.09 18.03
CA THR A 452 -0.51 34.66 16.86
C THR A 452 1.01 34.80 17.01
N HIS A 453 1.52 35.30 18.14
CA HIS A 453 2.95 35.60 18.33
C HIS A 453 3.90 34.37 18.30
N GLU A 454 3.33 33.16 18.31
CA GLU A 454 4.04 31.88 18.20
C GLU A 454 3.69 31.12 16.91
N LEU A 455 2.84 31.70 16.05
CA LEU A 455 2.23 31.01 14.93
C LEU A 455 2.90 31.41 13.61
N TYR A 456 3.21 30.40 12.81
CA TYR A 456 3.81 30.56 11.49
C TYR A 456 3.06 29.70 10.49
N ARG A 457 2.99 30.14 9.23
CA ARG A 457 2.42 29.35 8.14
C ARG A 457 3.52 28.84 7.21
N MET A 458 3.53 27.54 6.98
CA MET A 458 4.42 26.86 6.03
C MET A 458 3.81 26.86 4.64
N TYR A 459 4.67 26.92 3.63
CA TYR A 459 4.35 26.77 2.21
C TYR A 459 5.39 25.87 1.55
N LEU A 460 4.97 24.76 0.94
CA LEU A 460 5.85 23.92 0.12
C LEU A 460 5.34 23.92 -1.31
N ASP A 461 6.06 24.63 -2.18
CA ASP A 461 5.78 24.70 -3.62
C ASP A 461 6.56 23.62 -4.37
N MET A 462 5.94 23.06 -5.39
CA MET A 462 6.60 22.38 -6.50
C MET A 462 6.08 22.94 -7.82
N THR A 463 6.90 22.91 -8.87
CA THR A 463 6.49 23.19 -10.26
C THR A 463 7.16 22.21 -11.20
N GLY A 464 6.36 21.49 -11.99
CA GLY A 464 6.87 20.55 -12.98
C GLY A 464 7.65 21.25 -14.09
N THR A 465 8.47 20.49 -14.81
CA THR A 465 9.17 20.96 -16.01
C THR A 465 9.08 19.90 -17.11
N LYS A 466 9.13 20.34 -18.36
CA LYS A 466 9.10 19.47 -19.52
C LYS A 466 10.51 18.99 -19.86
N GLU A 467 10.79 17.74 -19.51
CA GLU A 467 12.04 17.09 -19.87
C GLU A 467 12.15 16.86 -21.39
N PRO A 468 13.31 17.11 -22.01
CA PRO A 468 13.48 16.89 -23.44
C PRO A 468 13.66 15.41 -23.78
N PHE A 469 12.94 14.95 -24.79
CA PHE A 469 13.02 13.58 -25.31
C PHE A 469 12.93 13.53 -26.83
N ASP A 470 13.65 12.57 -27.42
CA ASP A 470 13.71 12.35 -28.86
C ASP A 470 12.87 11.11 -29.24
N THR A 471 11.97 11.24 -30.22
CA THR A 471 11.02 10.18 -30.62
C THR A 471 11.36 9.59 -31.99
N LEU A 472 11.52 8.27 -32.07
CA LEU A 472 11.61 7.54 -33.33
C LEU A 472 10.29 6.83 -33.63
N ILE A 473 9.63 7.23 -34.73
CA ILE A 473 8.40 6.61 -35.19
C ILE A 473 8.74 5.61 -36.30
N VAL A 474 8.31 4.36 -36.15
CA VAL A 474 8.51 3.27 -37.12
C VAL A 474 7.13 2.84 -37.62
N VAL A 475 6.86 3.04 -38.92
CA VAL A 475 5.53 2.94 -39.51
C VAL A 475 5.50 1.85 -40.59
N ASP A 476 4.54 0.94 -40.49
CA ASP A 476 4.29 -0.06 -41.52
C ASP A 476 3.68 0.55 -42.80
N ARG A 477 4.07 0.00 -43.93
CA ARG A 477 3.66 0.35 -45.30
C ARG A 477 3.40 -0.90 -46.15
N SER A 478 3.16 -2.02 -45.49
CA SER A 478 2.48 -3.21 -46.03
C SER A 478 1.17 -2.84 -46.75
N THR A 479 0.75 -3.64 -47.73
CA THR A 479 -0.48 -3.36 -48.48
C THR A 479 -1.74 -3.54 -47.62
N SER A 480 -1.71 -4.32 -46.54
CA SER A 480 -2.80 -4.40 -45.55
C SER A 480 -3.16 -3.03 -44.98
N MET A 481 -2.20 -2.12 -44.82
CA MET A 481 -2.46 -0.76 -44.35
C MET A 481 -3.38 0.05 -45.30
N THR A 482 -3.73 -0.45 -46.49
CA THR A 482 -4.74 0.14 -47.37
C THR A 482 -6.19 -0.27 -47.06
N ASP A 483 -6.39 -1.32 -46.27
CA ASP A 483 -7.68 -1.74 -45.73
C ASP A 483 -8.26 -0.66 -44.79
N PRO A 484 -9.58 -0.65 -44.53
CA PRO A 484 -10.20 0.26 -43.56
C PRO A 484 -9.79 -0.03 -42.10
N MET A 485 -9.98 0.96 -41.22
CA MET A 485 -9.87 0.80 -39.77
C MET A 485 -10.78 -0.32 -39.26
N ASN A 486 -12.06 -0.27 -39.63
CA ASN A 486 -13.09 -1.25 -39.30
C ASN A 486 -14.29 -1.16 -40.29
N SER A 487 -15.39 -1.86 -40.01
CA SER A 487 -16.58 -1.90 -40.87
C SER A 487 -17.43 -0.61 -40.89
N VAL A 488 -17.18 0.31 -39.96
CA VAL A 488 -17.87 1.61 -39.83
C VAL A 488 -16.93 2.77 -40.18
N ASP A 489 -15.74 2.78 -39.58
CA ASP A 489 -14.65 3.69 -39.96
C ASP A 489 -13.93 3.13 -41.19
N THR A 490 -14.43 3.54 -42.35
CA THR A 490 -13.93 3.13 -43.67
C THR A 490 -12.65 3.86 -44.09
N GLN A 491 -12.05 4.69 -43.22
CA GLN A 491 -10.77 5.32 -43.50
C GLN A 491 -9.66 4.26 -43.60
N ALA A 492 -8.84 4.31 -44.66
CA ALA A 492 -7.71 3.39 -44.80
C ALA A 492 -6.68 3.59 -43.68
N ARG A 493 -6.14 2.50 -43.12
CA ARG A 493 -5.25 2.51 -41.94
C ARG A 493 -4.06 3.46 -42.11
N TYR A 494 -3.43 3.49 -43.29
CA TYR A 494 -2.31 4.40 -43.59
C TYR A 494 -2.71 5.88 -43.58
N LEU A 495 -3.95 6.21 -43.94
CA LEU A 495 -4.47 7.57 -43.96
C LEU A 495 -4.81 8.05 -42.55
N ALA A 496 -5.41 7.18 -41.73
CA ALA A 496 -5.62 7.44 -40.30
C ALA A 496 -4.29 7.71 -39.57
N VAL A 497 -3.24 6.92 -39.85
CA VAL A 497 -1.89 7.15 -39.32
C VAL A 497 -1.29 8.46 -39.83
N TYR A 498 -1.43 8.78 -41.13
CA TYR A 498 -0.98 10.06 -41.69
C TYR A 498 -1.67 11.28 -41.01
N GLU A 499 -2.98 11.22 -40.80
CA GLU A 499 -3.75 12.28 -40.14
C GLU A 499 -3.49 12.37 -38.62
N ALA A 500 -3.17 11.26 -37.97
CA ALA A 500 -2.73 11.26 -36.57
C ALA A 500 -1.32 11.87 -36.40
N LEU A 501 -0.42 11.65 -37.35
CA LEU A 501 0.93 12.23 -37.35
C LEU A 501 0.92 13.74 -37.68
N ASN A 502 0.25 14.13 -38.77
CA ASN A 502 0.24 15.52 -39.25
C ASN A 502 -0.79 16.41 -38.55
N GLY A 503 -1.95 15.85 -38.20
CA GLY A 503 -3.14 16.59 -37.78
C GLY A 503 -4.11 16.84 -38.91
N THR A 504 -5.23 17.47 -38.56
CA THR A 504 -6.36 17.75 -39.45
C THR A 504 -6.82 19.20 -39.26
N ALA A 505 -7.79 19.67 -40.05
CA ALA A 505 -8.30 21.04 -39.94
C ALA A 505 -8.84 21.32 -38.53
N GLY A 506 -8.16 22.19 -37.78
CA GLY A 506 -8.49 22.53 -36.39
C GLY A 506 -7.81 21.68 -35.31
N ARG A 507 -7.01 20.65 -35.65
CA ARG A 507 -6.35 19.77 -34.67
C ARG A 507 -4.88 19.49 -35.00
N GLN A 508 -3.98 19.77 -34.05
CA GLN A 508 -2.55 19.44 -34.17
C GLN A 508 -2.30 17.92 -34.11
N GLY A 509 -1.49 17.41 -35.04
CA GLY A 509 -1.03 16.03 -35.03
C GLY A 509 0.14 15.77 -34.07
N LEU A 510 0.46 14.49 -33.89
CA LEU A 510 1.51 14.02 -32.97
C LEU A 510 2.87 14.67 -33.26
N LEU A 511 3.27 14.80 -34.53
CA LEU A 511 4.57 15.38 -34.89
C LEU A 511 4.72 16.81 -34.36
N SER A 512 3.67 17.62 -34.55
CA SER A 512 3.59 18.99 -34.03
C SER A 512 3.53 19.02 -32.49
N LYS A 513 2.79 18.11 -31.85
CA LYS A 513 2.77 17.98 -30.37
C LYS A 513 4.14 17.63 -29.80
N LEU A 514 4.85 16.67 -30.39
CA LEU A 514 6.16 16.20 -29.93
C LEU A 514 7.23 17.28 -29.97
N VAL A 515 7.34 18.03 -31.08
CA VAL A 515 8.29 19.16 -31.16
C VAL A 515 7.81 20.38 -30.38
N GLY A 516 6.49 20.56 -30.25
CA GLY A 516 5.89 21.63 -29.43
C GLY A 516 6.04 21.43 -27.93
N PHE A 517 6.24 20.20 -27.47
CA PHE A 517 6.45 19.88 -26.05
C PHE A 517 7.71 20.55 -25.49
N HIS A 518 8.87 20.38 -26.12
CA HIS A 518 10.10 21.06 -25.71
C HIS A 518 10.91 21.54 -26.94
N PRO A 519 11.56 22.74 -26.89
CA PRO A 519 12.33 23.28 -28.01
C PRO A 519 13.49 22.38 -28.49
N GLU A 520 14.00 21.49 -27.64
CA GLU A 520 15.07 20.54 -28.00
C GLU A 520 14.58 19.20 -28.57
N ASN A 521 13.30 18.84 -28.42
CA ASN A 521 12.78 17.55 -28.86
C ASN A 521 13.03 17.34 -30.35
N GLN A 522 13.55 16.17 -30.71
CA GLN A 522 13.73 15.74 -32.09
C GLN A 522 12.84 14.55 -32.44
N VAL A 523 12.38 14.49 -33.68
CA VAL A 523 11.63 13.38 -34.24
C VAL A 523 12.39 12.78 -35.42
N ALA A 524 12.36 11.47 -35.54
CA ALA A 524 12.75 10.73 -36.74
C ALA A 524 11.64 9.75 -37.13
N ILE A 525 11.55 9.43 -38.43
CA ILE A 525 10.50 8.58 -39.00
C ILE A 525 11.14 7.55 -39.93
N VAL A 526 10.84 6.27 -39.71
CA VAL A 526 11.23 5.13 -40.55
C VAL A 526 9.97 4.47 -41.08
N GLY A 527 9.94 4.17 -42.38
CA GLY A 527 8.91 3.34 -43.00
C GLY A 527 9.44 1.94 -43.28
N PHE A 528 8.62 0.89 -43.13
CA PHE A 528 8.99 -0.47 -43.50
C PHE A 528 7.86 -1.19 -44.25
N GLN A 529 8.21 -2.28 -44.94
CA GLN A 529 7.35 -3.04 -45.86
C GLN A 529 8.04 -4.38 -46.20
N GLY A 530 7.44 -5.22 -47.02
CA GLY A 530 8.11 -6.40 -47.59
C GLY A 530 7.76 -6.63 -49.05
N TYR A 531 8.63 -6.26 -50.01
CA TYR A 531 8.33 -6.52 -51.43
C TYR A 531 8.74 -7.94 -51.84
N PRO A 532 7.85 -8.79 -52.40
CA PRO A 532 8.19 -10.17 -52.76
C PRO A 532 9.31 -10.29 -53.79
N GLY A 533 9.51 -9.28 -54.65
CA GLY A 533 10.49 -9.33 -55.74
C GLY A 533 11.94 -8.95 -55.38
N TYR A 534 12.26 -8.60 -54.14
CA TYR A 534 13.65 -8.28 -53.74
C TYR A 534 14.40 -9.50 -53.16
N PRO A 535 15.49 -9.97 -53.80
CA PRO A 535 16.23 -11.14 -53.32
C PRO A 535 17.14 -10.87 -52.11
N SER A 536 17.57 -9.62 -51.86
CA SER A 536 18.39 -9.26 -50.68
C SER A 536 17.62 -8.53 -49.57
N GLY A 537 16.50 -7.88 -49.91
CA GLY A 537 15.63 -7.23 -48.92
C GLY A 537 16.05 -5.85 -48.41
N ASP A 538 17.20 -5.30 -48.81
CA ASP A 538 17.71 -4.03 -48.26
C ASP A 538 16.82 -2.80 -48.57
N GLN A 539 15.78 -2.97 -49.39
CA GLN A 539 14.77 -1.98 -49.78
C GLN A 539 13.41 -2.18 -49.08
N ASP A 540 13.32 -3.09 -48.10
CA ASP A 540 12.14 -3.31 -47.25
C ASP A 540 11.96 -2.23 -46.16
N SER A 541 12.85 -1.24 -46.07
CA SER A 541 12.66 -0.09 -45.17
C SER A 541 13.39 1.16 -45.67
N THR A 542 12.99 2.33 -45.17
CA THR A 542 13.55 3.62 -45.55
C THR A 542 13.44 4.66 -44.42
N VAL A 543 14.41 5.58 -44.35
CA VAL A 543 14.33 6.74 -43.45
C VAL A 543 13.48 7.81 -44.13
N ILE A 544 12.25 7.99 -43.65
CA ILE A 544 11.29 8.98 -44.15
C ILE A 544 11.68 10.39 -43.70
N ALA A 545 12.16 10.51 -42.45
CA ALA A 545 12.74 11.73 -41.90
C ALA A 545 13.83 11.34 -40.91
N ASN A 546 15.02 11.94 -41.02
CA ASN A 546 16.06 11.80 -40.01
C ASN A 546 15.81 12.79 -38.85
N TRP A 547 16.56 12.67 -37.76
CA TRP A 547 16.39 13.46 -36.53
C TRP A 547 16.35 14.97 -36.81
N GLY A 548 15.21 15.58 -36.51
CA GLY A 548 14.96 17.00 -36.69
C GLY A 548 13.66 17.44 -36.04
N ARG A 549 13.18 18.64 -36.36
CA ARG A 549 11.93 19.20 -35.81
C ARG A 549 10.79 19.16 -36.82
N SER A 550 10.64 18.01 -37.47
CA SER A 550 9.62 17.73 -38.48
C SER A 550 8.22 17.78 -37.88
N THR A 551 7.43 18.78 -38.28
CA THR A 551 6.03 18.96 -37.83
C THR A 551 5.01 18.19 -38.70
N SER A 552 5.44 17.69 -39.86
CA SER A 552 4.62 16.93 -40.80
C SER A 552 5.45 15.95 -41.65
N VAL A 553 4.77 15.03 -42.33
CA VAL A 553 5.29 14.06 -43.30
C VAL A 553 4.45 14.10 -44.59
N ALA A 554 5.05 13.83 -45.75
CA ALA A 554 4.32 13.75 -47.03
C ALA A 554 3.56 12.43 -47.19
N LEU A 555 2.34 12.48 -47.76
CA LEU A 555 1.48 11.30 -47.90
C LEU A 555 2.15 10.16 -48.68
N SER A 556 2.91 10.47 -49.74
CA SER A 556 3.69 9.53 -50.54
C SER A 556 4.72 8.72 -49.74
N ASN A 557 5.13 9.21 -48.58
CA ASN A 557 6.11 8.56 -47.71
C ASN A 557 5.45 7.62 -46.70
N ILE A 558 4.13 7.73 -46.48
CA ILE A 558 3.33 6.83 -45.63
C ILE A 558 2.56 5.82 -46.49
N GLN A 559 2.00 6.25 -47.63
CA GLN A 559 1.18 5.44 -48.53
C GLN A 559 1.84 4.09 -48.89
N PRO A 560 1.17 2.94 -48.66
CA PRO A 560 1.68 1.63 -49.05
C PRO A 560 1.87 1.48 -50.56
N PRO A 561 2.96 0.84 -51.02
CA PRO A 561 3.04 0.30 -52.36
C PRO A 561 2.16 -0.95 -52.53
N TYR A 562 1.93 -1.34 -53.77
CA TYR A 562 1.05 -2.47 -54.12
C TYR A 562 1.76 -3.83 -53.99
N ASN A 563 1.06 -4.80 -53.40
CA ASN A 563 1.50 -6.18 -53.19
C ASN A 563 2.79 -6.33 -52.34
N ASN A 564 2.87 -5.55 -51.27
CA ASN A 564 3.90 -5.64 -50.23
C ASN A 564 3.35 -6.31 -48.97
N GLY A 565 4.08 -7.28 -48.43
CA GLY A 565 3.88 -7.82 -47.09
C GLY A 565 4.57 -6.98 -46.01
N THR A 566 4.89 -7.62 -44.89
CA THR A 566 5.20 -6.96 -43.61
C THR A 566 6.53 -7.46 -43.07
N ASN A 567 7.53 -6.58 -42.91
CA ASN A 567 8.89 -6.95 -42.44
C ASN A 567 9.35 -6.11 -41.25
N TYR A 568 8.96 -6.52 -40.04
CA TYR A 568 9.35 -5.81 -38.81
C TYR A 568 10.87 -5.73 -38.65
N THR A 569 11.61 -6.77 -39.03
CA THR A 569 13.07 -6.80 -38.90
C THR A 569 13.78 -5.79 -39.81
N ALA A 570 13.19 -5.43 -40.96
CA ALA A 570 13.69 -4.32 -41.79
C ALA A 570 13.48 -2.98 -41.08
N GLY A 571 12.27 -2.76 -40.54
CA GLY A 571 11.96 -1.58 -39.73
C GLY A 571 12.92 -1.42 -38.54
N LEU A 572 13.14 -2.49 -37.77
CA LEU A 572 14.09 -2.52 -36.65
C LEU A 572 15.54 -2.30 -37.11
N ARG A 573 15.99 -2.93 -38.20
CA ARG A 573 17.35 -2.75 -38.76
C ARG A 573 17.63 -1.28 -39.07
N THR A 574 16.72 -0.61 -39.77
CA THR A 574 16.85 0.81 -40.12
C THR A 574 16.63 1.73 -38.92
N ALA A 575 15.71 1.37 -38.01
CA ALA A 575 15.53 2.09 -36.76
C ALA A 575 16.80 2.09 -35.88
N GLY A 576 17.54 0.97 -35.84
CA GLY A 576 18.85 0.90 -35.17
C GLY A 576 19.87 1.87 -35.79
N VAL A 577 19.99 1.88 -37.11
CA VAL A 577 20.85 2.82 -37.86
C VAL A 577 20.49 4.28 -37.59
N VAL A 578 19.20 4.59 -37.39
CA VAL A 578 18.72 5.93 -37.01
C VAL A 578 19.03 6.24 -35.53
N LEU A 579 18.82 5.30 -34.60
CA LEU A 579 19.17 5.47 -33.18
C LEU A 579 20.67 5.73 -32.99
N ASP A 580 21.53 4.96 -33.68
CA ASP A 580 22.99 5.08 -33.62
C ASP A 580 23.50 6.44 -34.12
N GLN A 581 22.73 7.15 -34.97
CA GLN A 581 23.07 8.51 -35.42
C GLN A 581 22.78 9.58 -34.36
N ASN A 582 21.85 9.34 -33.42
CA ASN A 582 21.50 10.33 -32.40
C ASN A 582 22.34 10.14 -31.12
N GLN A 583 23.53 10.75 -31.15
CA GLN A 583 24.49 10.80 -30.05
C GLN A 583 24.06 11.69 -28.85
N SER A 584 22.83 12.20 -28.82
CA SER A 584 22.27 12.94 -27.69
C SER A 584 22.17 12.07 -26.43
N SER A 585 22.41 12.65 -25.25
CA SER A 585 22.12 12.05 -23.94
C SER A 585 20.64 12.07 -23.55
N ARG A 586 19.79 12.82 -24.28
CA ARG A 586 18.34 12.89 -24.05
C ARG A 586 17.69 11.51 -24.06
N LYS A 587 16.59 11.36 -23.30
CA LYS A 587 15.70 10.20 -23.36
C LYS A 587 15.30 9.95 -24.82
N LYS A 588 15.35 8.69 -25.25
CA LYS A 588 14.82 8.25 -26.54
C LYS A 588 13.60 7.37 -26.29
N VAL A 589 12.57 7.52 -27.12
CA VAL A 589 11.40 6.62 -27.14
C VAL A 589 11.12 6.18 -28.57
N MET A 590 10.57 4.99 -28.73
CA MET A 590 10.12 4.48 -30.03
C MET A 590 8.60 4.27 -30.04
N ILE A 591 7.97 4.59 -31.16
CA ILE A 591 6.57 4.26 -31.45
C ILE A 591 6.57 3.37 -32.69
N PHE A 592 6.17 2.11 -32.57
CA PHE A 592 6.13 1.14 -33.65
C PHE A 592 4.69 0.83 -34.04
N ILE A 593 4.31 1.05 -35.30
CA ILE A 593 2.92 1.06 -35.78
C ILE A 593 2.78 0.06 -36.91
N SER A 594 1.87 -0.91 -36.81
CA SER A 594 1.56 -1.92 -37.85
C SER A 594 0.12 -2.46 -37.71
N ASP A 595 -0.42 -3.04 -38.77
CA ASP A 595 -1.76 -3.64 -38.80
C ASP A 595 -1.77 -5.16 -39.04
N GLY A 596 -0.59 -5.79 -39.13
CA GLY A 596 -0.47 -7.19 -39.52
C GLY A 596 0.77 -7.88 -38.95
N VAL A 597 0.71 -9.20 -38.87
CA VAL A 597 1.85 -10.03 -38.44
C VAL A 597 3.03 -9.94 -39.42
N PRO A 598 4.28 -10.19 -38.98
CA PRO A 598 5.42 -10.31 -39.89
C PRO A 598 5.18 -11.40 -40.94
N THR A 599 5.32 -11.09 -42.23
CA THR A 599 5.30 -12.06 -43.34
C THR A 599 6.64 -12.18 -44.08
N PHE A 600 7.63 -11.38 -43.66
CA PHE A 600 9.07 -11.54 -43.94
C PHE A 600 9.90 -11.28 -42.67
N ALA A 601 11.11 -11.84 -42.60
CA ALA A 601 12.09 -11.58 -41.55
C ALA A 601 13.54 -11.75 -42.02
N PHE A 602 14.49 -11.04 -41.40
CA PHE A 602 15.93 -11.21 -41.59
C PHE A 602 16.52 -12.17 -40.54
N VAL A 603 17.22 -13.21 -41.01
CA VAL A 603 18.00 -14.14 -40.19
C VAL A 603 19.44 -14.11 -40.67
N ASN A 604 20.40 -13.78 -39.79
CA ASN A 604 21.83 -13.69 -40.10
C ASN A 604 22.15 -12.82 -41.34
N GLY A 605 21.35 -11.77 -41.58
CA GLY A 605 21.49 -10.86 -42.73
C GLY A 605 20.81 -11.35 -44.02
N VAL A 606 20.32 -12.58 -44.08
CA VAL A 606 19.56 -13.13 -45.21
C VAL A 606 18.06 -12.93 -44.95
N ARG A 607 17.30 -12.55 -45.99
CA ARG A 607 15.85 -12.38 -45.92
C ARG A 607 15.13 -13.70 -46.16
N TYR A 608 14.12 -13.97 -45.33
CA TYR A 608 13.21 -15.11 -45.42
C TYR A 608 11.75 -14.65 -45.37
N GLY A 609 10.86 -15.56 -45.72
CA GLY A 609 9.43 -15.34 -45.87
C GLY A 609 9.01 -15.06 -47.31
N ASN A 610 7.71 -15.14 -47.57
CA ASN A 610 7.11 -15.02 -48.91
C ASN A 610 6.08 -13.88 -49.03
N GLY A 611 5.80 -13.15 -47.93
CA GLY A 611 4.81 -12.08 -47.90
C GLY A 611 3.37 -12.51 -47.65
N THR A 612 3.08 -13.82 -47.55
CA THR A 612 1.73 -14.34 -47.33
C THR A 612 1.48 -14.76 -45.87
N ILE A 613 0.21 -14.78 -45.48
CA ILE A 613 -0.27 -15.33 -44.21
C ILE A 613 -0.58 -16.84 -44.28
N SER A 614 -0.13 -17.54 -45.33
CA SER A 614 -0.54 -18.91 -45.63
C SER A 614 0.50 -19.98 -45.25
N GLY A 615 0.01 -21.13 -44.81
CA GLY A 615 0.83 -22.24 -44.32
C GLY A 615 1.69 -21.83 -43.13
N ASN A 616 2.91 -22.37 -43.04
CA ASN A 616 3.78 -22.13 -41.89
C ASN A 616 4.48 -20.77 -41.89
N ASN A 617 4.29 -19.92 -42.92
CA ASN A 617 5.06 -18.67 -43.06
C ASN A 617 4.96 -17.76 -41.82
N PRO A 618 3.76 -17.43 -41.27
CA PRO A 618 3.65 -16.55 -40.10
C PRO A 618 4.34 -17.06 -38.85
N TYR A 619 4.38 -18.38 -38.62
CA TYR A 619 5.03 -18.96 -37.44
C TYR A 619 6.56 -18.79 -37.52
N TYR A 620 7.16 -19.08 -38.68
CA TYR A 620 8.60 -18.90 -38.85
C TYR A 620 9.01 -17.41 -38.83
N THR A 621 8.26 -16.53 -39.50
CA THR A 621 8.56 -15.09 -39.52
C THR A 621 8.31 -14.42 -38.17
N ARG A 622 7.32 -14.87 -37.39
CA ARG A 622 7.15 -14.53 -35.96
C ARG A 622 8.42 -14.89 -35.18
N ASP A 623 8.83 -16.16 -35.21
CA ASP A 623 9.94 -16.65 -34.38
C ASP A 623 11.28 -16.02 -34.78
N TRP A 624 11.52 -15.81 -36.07
CA TRP A 624 12.69 -15.09 -36.56
C TRP A 624 12.67 -13.60 -36.17
N THR A 625 11.50 -12.94 -36.21
CA THR A 625 11.36 -11.54 -35.79
C THR A 625 11.62 -11.39 -34.29
N LEU A 626 11.10 -12.30 -33.45
CA LEU A 626 11.33 -12.30 -32.01
C LEU A 626 12.82 -12.50 -31.67
N ASN A 627 13.48 -13.48 -32.32
CA ASN A 627 14.91 -13.71 -32.14
C ASN A 627 15.77 -12.50 -32.62
N TYR A 628 15.42 -11.89 -33.75
CA TYR A 628 16.05 -10.66 -34.22
C TYR A 628 15.88 -9.52 -33.21
N PHE A 629 14.64 -9.30 -32.75
CA PHE A 629 14.31 -8.25 -31.79
C PHE A 629 15.04 -8.42 -30.45
N ASN A 630 15.05 -9.63 -29.88
CA ASN A 630 15.72 -9.93 -28.61
C ASN A 630 17.23 -9.62 -28.65
N SER A 631 17.88 -9.89 -29.79
CA SER A 631 19.28 -9.52 -30.02
C SER A 631 19.47 -8.01 -30.24
N TRP A 632 18.54 -7.38 -30.96
CA TRP A 632 18.56 -5.96 -31.30
C TRP A 632 18.35 -5.05 -30.08
N ILE A 633 17.37 -5.35 -29.23
CA ILE A 633 17.03 -4.52 -28.05
C ILE A 633 18.13 -4.53 -26.97
N GLY A 634 18.96 -5.57 -26.95
CA GLY A 634 20.17 -5.63 -26.10
C GLY A 634 21.15 -4.47 -26.34
N LYS A 635 21.12 -3.83 -27.51
CA LYS A 635 21.90 -2.62 -27.81
C LYS A 635 21.30 -1.33 -27.26
N TYR A 636 19.98 -1.27 -27.08
CA TYR A 636 19.23 -0.06 -26.72
C TYR A 636 18.50 -0.24 -25.38
N PRO A 637 19.19 -0.59 -24.28
CA PRO A 637 18.50 -1.02 -23.06
C PRO A 637 17.55 0.05 -22.49
N LYS A 638 17.90 1.34 -22.58
CA LYS A 638 17.09 2.45 -22.04
C LYS A 638 16.08 3.03 -23.06
N LEU A 639 15.63 2.24 -24.03
CA LEU A 639 14.64 2.64 -25.04
C LEU A 639 13.27 1.97 -24.78
N PRO A 640 12.26 2.72 -24.31
CA PRO A 640 10.87 2.26 -24.32
C PRO A 640 10.34 2.17 -25.75
N ILE A 641 9.65 1.08 -26.08
CA ILE A 641 8.98 0.87 -27.37
C ILE A 641 7.49 0.70 -27.12
N TYR A 642 6.73 1.71 -27.52
CA TYR A 642 5.27 1.65 -27.55
C TYR A 642 4.84 1.01 -28.88
N THR A 643 3.99 0.00 -28.83
CA THR A 643 3.57 -0.74 -30.03
C THR A 643 2.07 -0.58 -30.28
N LEU A 644 1.68 -0.30 -31.52
CA LEU A 644 0.29 -0.03 -31.89
C LEU A 644 -0.15 -1.00 -33.00
N GLY A 645 -1.20 -1.78 -32.71
CA GLY A 645 -1.87 -2.69 -33.63
C GLY A 645 -3.10 -2.03 -34.25
N ILE A 646 -3.06 -1.75 -35.56
CA ILE A 646 -3.95 -0.81 -36.24
C ILE A 646 -5.04 -1.50 -37.08
N SER A 647 -6.06 -2.08 -36.44
CA SER A 647 -7.26 -2.65 -37.09
C SER A 647 -8.23 -3.16 -36.01
N SER A 648 -9.55 -3.14 -36.26
CA SER A 648 -10.53 -3.79 -35.36
C SER A 648 -10.34 -5.30 -35.22
N GLU A 649 -9.66 -5.96 -36.16
CA GLU A 649 -9.35 -7.40 -36.07
C GLU A 649 -8.01 -7.66 -35.35
N PHE A 650 -7.11 -6.67 -35.30
CA PHE A 650 -5.72 -6.85 -34.85
C PHE A 650 -5.61 -6.80 -33.33
N GLY A 651 -5.64 -7.97 -32.71
CA GLY A 651 -5.81 -8.15 -31.27
C GLY A 651 -6.38 -9.51 -30.90
N ASN A 652 -7.08 -10.17 -31.84
CA ASN A 652 -7.53 -11.54 -31.70
C ASN A 652 -6.33 -12.51 -31.72
N SER A 653 -6.14 -13.29 -30.65
CA SER A 653 -5.10 -14.34 -30.52
C SER A 653 -5.24 -15.43 -31.58
N ASP A 654 -6.46 -15.76 -31.95
CA ASP A 654 -6.81 -16.96 -32.71
C ASP A 654 -6.74 -16.68 -34.22
N ASN A 655 -6.78 -15.41 -34.62
CA ASN A 655 -6.62 -14.99 -36.01
C ASN A 655 -5.13 -14.80 -36.37
N LEU A 656 -4.57 -15.74 -37.14
CA LEU A 656 -3.16 -15.75 -37.52
C LEU A 656 -2.70 -14.50 -38.31
N SER A 657 -3.57 -13.79 -39.03
CA SER A 657 -3.20 -12.55 -39.72
C SER A 657 -3.10 -11.34 -38.78
N ALA A 658 -3.80 -11.41 -37.65
CA ALA A 658 -4.16 -10.29 -36.79
C ALA A 658 -3.68 -10.47 -35.33
N ASN A 659 -2.81 -11.46 -35.11
CA ASN A 659 -2.31 -11.85 -33.79
C ASN A 659 -1.28 -10.83 -33.25
N PRO A 660 -1.49 -10.26 -32.05
CA PRO A 660 -0.65 -9.17 -31.53
C PRO A 660 0.67 -9.62 -30.86
N TYR A 661 0.98 -10.92 -30.79
CA TYR A 661 2.05 -11.49 -29.95
C TYR A 661 3.42 -10.83 -30.13
N VAL A 662 3.82 -10.52 -31.37
CA VAL A 662 5.11 -9.87 -31.65
C VAL A 662 5.15 -8.42 -31.12
N LEU A 663 4.07 -7.66 -31.30
CA LEU A 663 3.98 -6.28 -30.80
C LEU A 663 3.83 -6.23 -29.27
N ASN A 664 3.09 -7.16 -28.68
CA ASN A 664 3.04 -7.37 -27.23
C ASN A 664 4.45 -7.61 -26.68
N HIS A 665 5.16 -8.62 -27.20
CA HIS A 665 6.53 -8.96 -26.79
C HIS A 665 7.50 -7.78 -26.95
N MET A 666 7.45 -7.05 -28.06
CA MET A 666 8.32 -5.87 -28.27
C MET A 666 8.11 -4.77 -27.22
N SER A 667 6.87 -4.57 -26.74
CA SER A 667 6.57 -3.57 -25.71
C SER A 667 6.86 -4.06 -24.28
N SER A 668 6.47 -5.29 -23.93
CA SER A 668 6.71 -5.86 -22.58
C SER A 668 8.19 -6.12 -22.30
N GLN A 669 9.00 -6.29 -23.34
CA GLN A 669 10.46 -6.31 -23.28
C GLN A 669 11.10 -4.90 -23.25
N THR A 670 10.34 -3.81 -23.09
CA THR A 670 10.91 -2.44 -23.08
C THR A 670 10.38 -1.44 -22.06
N GLY A 671 9.36 -1.76 -21.26
CA GLY A 671 8.69 -0.78 -20.40
C GLY A 671 7.73 0.16 -21.15
N GLY A 672 7.63 0.00 -22.47
CA GLY A 672 6.50 0.52 -23.24
C GLY A 672 5.25 -0.34 -23.06
N PHE A 673 4.18 0.01 -23.77
CA PHE A 673 2.94 -0.76 -23.79
C PHE A 673 2.48 -1.04 -25.21
N TYR A 674 1.77 -2.17 -25.40
CA TYR A 674 0.99 -2.45 -26.58
C TYR A 674 -0.39 -1.80 -26.48
N SER A 675 -0.90 -1.29 -27.60
CA SER A 675 -2.29 -0.88 -27.74
C SER A 675 -2.89 -1.46 -29.01
N HIS A 676 -4.01 -2.16 -28.85
CA HIS A 676 -4.98 -2.36 -29.91
C HIS A 676 -5.62 -1.00 -30.26
N VAL A 677 -5.85 -0.77 -31.55
CA VAL A 677 -6.41 0.46 -32.10
C VAL A 677 -7.43 0.08 -33.18
N ALA A 678 -8.71 0.05 -32.79
CA ALA A 678 -9.82 -0.29 -33.68
C ALA A 678 -10.32 0.88 -34.55
N ASP A 679 -10.02 2.13 -34.16
CA ASP A 679 -10.57 3.34 -34.77
C ASP A 679 -9.59 4.53 -34.71
N SER A 680 -9.84 5.53 -35.56
CA SER A 680 -9.05 6.76 -35.70
C SER A 680 -8.96 7.58 -34.39
N GLN A 681 -9.99 7.61 -33.56
CA GLN A 681 -9.98 8.32 -32.28
C GLN A 681 -9.21 7.56 -31.20
N ALA A 682 -9.22 6.22 -31.23
CA ALA A 682 -8.42 5.37 -30.34
C ALA A 682 -6.92 5.55 -30.65
N LEU A 683 -6.55 5.73 -31.92
CA LEU A 683 -5.18 6.05 -32.33
C LEU A 683 -4.71 7.35 -31.67
N GLU A 684 -5.52 8.41 -31.75
CA GLU A 684 -5.21 9.71 -31.14
C GLU A 684 -5.08 9.64 -29.62
N ARG A 685 -6.00 8.94 -28.95
CA ARG A 685 -5.97 8.70 -27.49
C ARG A 685 -4.72 7.94 -27.07
N THR A 686 -4.33 6.93 -27.85
CA THR A 686 -3.12 6.12 -27.62
C THR A 686 -1.84 6.93 -27.80
N LEU A 687 -1.73 7.70 -28.90
CA LEU A 687 -0.57 8.55 -29.16
C LEU A 687 -0.46 9.70 -28.16
N GLN A 688 -1.59 10.22 -27.65
CA GLN A 688 -1.60 11.17 -26.54
C GLN A 688 -1.10 10.51 -25.24
N LYS A 689 -1.59 9.31 -24.89
CA LYS A 689 -1.10 8.54 -23.73
C LYS A 689 0.43 8.34 -23.80
N ILE A 690 1.00 8.05 -24.96
CA ILE A 690 2.46 7.91 -25.11
C ILE A 690 3.19 9.21 -24.72
N VAL A 691 2.69 10.38 -25.15
CA VAL A 691 3.26 11.67 -24.72
C VAL A 691 3.11 11.86 -23.21
N ASP A 692 1.97 11.51 -22.64
CA ASP A 692 1.75 11.63 -21.20
C ASP A 692 2.59 10.64 -20.37
N ASP A 693 2.88 9.44 -20.88
CA ASP A 693 3.80 8.47 -20.27
C ASP A 693 5.26 8.94 -20.32
N THR A 694 5.64 9.85 -21.21
CA THR A 694 6.98 10.50 -21.16
C THR A 694 7.15 11.51 -20.02
N LYS A 695 6.05 12.10 -19.53
CA LYS A 695 6.08 13.07 -18.41
C LYS A 695 6.50 12.40 -17.11
N LEU A 696 7.11 13.21 -16.23
CA LEU A 696 7.40 12.83 -14.85
C LEU A 696 6.08 12.48 -14.13
N SER A 697 6.10 11.41 -13.34
CA SER A 697 5.00 11.10 -12.42
C SER A 697 5.34 11.62 -11.03
N LEU A 698 4.41 12.32 -10.39
CA LEU A 698 4.57 12.83 -9.04
C LEU A 698 4.10 11.79 -8.02
N VAL A 699 4.74 11.72 -6.84
CA VAL A 699 4.37 10.78 -5.77
C VAL A 699 3.89 11.54 -4.54
N SER A 700 4.77 12.32 -3.91
CA SER A 700 4.47 12.98 -2.64
C SER A 700 5.29 14.23 -2.36
N ILE A 701 4.76 15.09 -1.48
CA ILE A 701 5.53 16.10 -0.72
C ILE A 701 5.47 15.68 0.74
N ASN A 702 6.62 15.63 1.40
CA ASN A 702 6.73 15.39 2.84
C ASN A 702 7.39 16.57 3.56
N ASP A 703 6.93 16.87 4.78
CA ASP A 703 7.60 17.76 5.72
C ASP A 703 7.65 17.09 7.11
N GLN A 704 8.84 16.73 7.58
CA GLN A 704 9.04 16.31 8.97
C GLN A 704 9.44 17.53 9.81
N LEU A 705 8.55 17.96 10.70
CA LEU A 705 8.77 19.06 11.62
C LEU A 705 9.92 18.75 12.59
N SER A 706 10.69 19.77 12.95
CA SER A 706 11.75 19.67 13.97
C SER A 706 11.16 19.56 15.38
N GLN A 707 12.00 19.51 16.41
CA GLN A 707 11.58 19.63 17.81
C GLN A 707 11.11 21.05 18.22
N TYR A 708 11.28 22.07 17.36
CA TYR A 708 11.11 23.48 17.72
C TYR A 708 9.76 24.08 17.33
N VAL A 709 9.03 23.44 16.41
CA VAL A 709 7.66 23.78 16.03
C VAL A 709 6.78 22.55 16.06
N SER A 710 5.49 22.70 16.38
CA SER A 710 4.48 21.66 16.29
C SER A 710 3.35 22.05 15.36
N TYR A 711 2.68 21.08 14.75
CA TYR A 711 1.50 21.30 13.90
C TYR A 711 0.36 21.92 14.71
N TYR A 712 -0.20 23.04 14.26
CA TYR A 712 -1.16 23.82 15.04
C TYR A 712 -2.59 23.23 14.94
N ALA A 713 -2.82 22.13 15.66
CA ALA A 713 -4.04 21.32 15.55
C ALA A 713 -5.36 22.04 15.94
N GLU A 714 -5.32 23.18 16.63
CA GLU A 714 -6.50 23.98 16.98
C GLU A 714 -7.13 24.65 15.73
N GLN A 715 -6.29 25.17 14.83
CA GLN A 715 -6.71 25.73 13.55
C GLN A 715 -5.56 25.57 12.53
N PRO A 716 -5.39 24.35 11.95
CA PRO A 716 -4.22 24.05 11.12
C PRO A 716 -4.34 24.63 9.71
N ASP A 717 -5.56 24.97 9.28
CA ASP A 717 -5.93 25.52 7.96
C ASP A 717 -5.15 24.88 6.80
N VAL A 718 -5.09 23.54 6.77
CA VAL A 718 -4.37 22.81 5.72
C VAL A 718 -5.09 23.03 4.38
N LYS A 719 -4.34 23.58 3.42
CA LYS A 719 -4.82 23.95 2.09
C LYS A 719 -3.85 23.39 1.06
N VAL A 720 -4.37 22.83 -0.03
CA VAL A 720 -3.57 22.50 -1.21
C VAL A 720 -4.16 23.23 -2.40
N VAL A 721 -3.35 23.99 -3.12
CA VAL A 721 -3.75 24.75 -4.30
C VAL A 721 -2.91 24.37 -5.51
N GLN A 722 -3.51 24.52 -6.69
CA GLN A 722 -2.87 24.45 -7.99
C GLN A 722 -2.99 25.82 -8.64
N THR A 723 -1.86 26.42 -9.02
CA THR A 723 -1.79 27.77 -9.61
C THR A 723 -1.31 27.67 -11.05
N ASN A 724 -2.15 28.12 -11.99
CA ASN A 724 -1.79 28.22 -13.41
C ASN A 724 -0.79 29.34 -13.62
N ARG A 725 0.40 29.01 -14.12
CA ARG A 725 1.55 29.90 -14.29
C ARG A 725 1.44 30.86 -15.47
N GLN A 726 0.47 30.66 -16.36
CA GLN A 726 0.21 31.54 -17.51
C GLN A 726 -0.88 32.57 -17.20
N THR A 727 -1.91 32.19 -16.42
CA THR A 727 -3.07 33.05 -16.11
C THR A 727 -3.09 33.60 -14.69
N GLY A 728 -2.27 33.06 -13.78
CA GLY A 728 -2.34 33.35 -12.35
C GLY A 728 -3.55 32.74 -11.63
N GLN A 729 -4.37 31.93 -12.32
CA GLN A 729 -5.57 31.34 -11.74
C GLN A 729 -5.21 30.28 -10.69
N VAL A 730 -5.78 30.45 -9.49
CA VAL A 730 -5.60 29.50 -8.36
C VAL A 730 -6.84 28.61 -8.23
N THR A 731 -6.63 27.30 -8.13
CA THR A 731 -7.66 26.28 -7.93
C THR A 731 -7.38 25.52 -6.62
N THR A 732 -8.33 25.52 -5.68
CA THR A 732 -8.19 24.77 -4.42
C THR A 732 -8.47 23.28 -4.64
N LEU A 733 -7.47 22.44 -4.36
CA LEU A 733 -7.54 20.97 -4.47
C LEU A 733 -7.87 20.28 -3.14
N TYR A 734 -7.49 20.88 -2.01
CA TYR A 734 -7.79 20.38 -0.66
C TYR A 734 -8.03 21.56 0.28
N GLN A 735 -9.06 21.46 1.14
CA GLN A 735 -9.33 22.40 2.22
C GLN A 735 -10.27 21.75 3.25
N ASN A 736 -10.36 22.28 4.46
CA ASN A 736 -11.33 21.86 5.49
C ASN A 736 -11.28 20.35 5.82
N GLY A 737 -10.10 19.73 5.73
CA GLY A 737 -9.89 18.31 6.01
C GLY A 737 -10.18 17.36 4.84
N ALA A 738 -10.61 17.85 3.67
CA ALA A 738 -11.04 17.01 2.55
C ALA A 738 -10.48 17.45 1.18
N VAL A 739 -10.33 16.47 0.28
CA VAL A 739 -10.06 16.70 -1.14
C VAL A 739 -11.31 17.33 -1.78
N THR A 740 -11.14 18.42 -2.52
CA THR A 740 -12.25 19.11 -3.22
C THR A 740 -12.64 18.37 -4.50
N SER A 741 -13.78 18.71 -5.11
CA SER A 741 -14.17 18.18 -6.43
C SER A 741 -13.17 18.49 -7.55
N GLN A 742 -12.26 19.45 -7.36
CA GLN A 742 -11.17 19.76 -8.30
C GLN A 742 -9.87 18.97 -7.98
N GLY A 743 -9.71 18.50 -6.74
CA GLY A 743 -8.58 17.67 -6.33
C GLY A 743 -8.75 16.17 -6.62
N VAL A 744 -9.98 15.71 -6.87
CA VAL A 744 -10.26 14.31 -7.27
C VAL A 744 -9.53 14.00 -8.58
N GLY A 745 -8.73 12.93 -8.59
CA GLY A 745 -7.89 12.57 -9.73
C GLY A 745 -6.55 13.31 -9.80
N ILE A 746 -6.23 14.13 -8.79
CA ILE A 746 -4.91 14.77 -8.59
C ILE A 746 -4.32 14.32 -7.24
N LEU A 747 -5.10 14.42 -6.16
CA LEU A 747 -4.68 14.08 -4.80
C LEU A 747 -5.28 12.75 -4.34
N GLN A 748 -4.47 11.94 -3.67
CA GLN A 748 -4.88 10.70 -3.00
C GLN A 748 -5.20 10.97 -1.52
N SER A 749 -4.32 11.69 -0.81
CA SER A 749 -4.52 12.01 0.60
C SER A 749 -3.67 13.21 1.05
N VAL A 750 -4.10 13.83 2.16
CA VAL A 750 -3.28 14.76 2.94
C VAL A 750 -3.41 14.35 4.40
N THR A 751 -2.28 14.12 5.07
CA THR A 751 -2.24 13.57 6.44
C THR A 751 -1.22 14.28 7.30
N HIS A 752 -1.50 14.37 8.60
CA HIS A 752 -0.52 14.74 9.62
C HIS A 752 -0.41 13.63 10.67
N THR A 753 0.82 13.24 10.99
CA THR A 753 1.14 12.26 12.02
C THR A 753 1.98 12.94 13.10
N ALA A 754 1.44 13.04 14.32
CA ALA A 754 2.22 13.50 15.47
C ALA A 754 3.27 12.45 15.86
N VAL A 755 4.47 12.90 16.21
CA VAL A 755 5.62 12.05 16.54
C VAL A 755 6.24 12.55 17.83
N ASN A 756 6.38 11.68 18.83
CA ASN A 756 7.01 12.01 20.12
C ASN A 756 8.51 11.64 20.08
N ALA A 757 9.28 12.26 19.17
CA ALA A 757 10.72 12.03 19.03
C ALA A 757 11.54 13.14 19.68
N SER A 758 12.81 12.85 19.99
CA SER A 758 13.76 13.81 20.58
C SER A 758 14.21 14.92 19.62
N ASP A 759 13.89 14.80 18.32
CA ASP A 759 14.29 15.73 17.25
C ASP A 759 13.16 16.06 16.25
N SER A 760 11.91 15.70 16.57
CA SER A 760 10.76 15.89 15.67
C SER A 760 9.44 15.79 16.44
N THR A 761 8.50 16.73 16.24
CA THR A 761 7.15 16.66 16.82
C THR A 761 6.11 15.97 15.93
N GLY A 762 6.40 15.76 14.64
CA GLY A 762 5.41 15.32 13.68
C GLY A 762 5.82 15.41 12.22
N LYS A 763 4.94 14.95 11.35
CA LYS A 763 5.15 14.78 9.91
C LYS A 763 3.88 15.16 9.16
N VAL A 764 3.98 15.99 8.12
CA VAL A 764 2.90 16.32 7.19
C VAL A 764 3.21 15.67 5.84
N ASP A 765 2.20 15.05 5.24
CA ASP A 765 2.29 14.31 3.98
C ASP A 765 1.18 14.74 3.01
N LEU A 766 1.57 15.07 1.78
CA LEU A 766 0.70 15.22 0.62
C LEU A 766 1.00 14.10 -0.35
N ASN A 767 0.02 13.24 -0.63
CA ASN A 767 0.15 12.15 -1.60
C ASN A 767 -0.72 12.43 -2.83
N PHE A 768 -0.11 12.33 -4.01
CA PHE A 768 -0.80 12.44 -5.30
C PHE A 768 -1.41 11.09 -5.71
N VAL A 769 -2.34 11.09 -6.65
CA VAL A 769 -2.86 9.82 -7.20
C VAL A 769 -1.76 9.05 -7.93
N ASP A 770 -1.81 7.72 -7.87
CA ASP A 770 -0.83 6.82 -8.50
C ASP A 770 -0.48 7.25 -9.93
N ASN A 771 0.82 7.46 -10.17
CA ASN A 771 1.42 7.90 -11.44
C ASN A 771 1.01 9.30 -11.96
N PHE A 772 0.39 10.17 -11.15
CA PHE A 772 -0.07 11.51 -11.56
C PHE A 772 0.94 12.25 -12.44
N LYS A 773 0.56 12.56 -13.69
CA LYS A 773 1.47 13.12 -14.70
C LYS A 773 1.61 14.63 -14.55
N ILE A 774 2.81 15.06 -14.15
CA ILE A 774 3.15 16.46 -13.95
C ILE A 774 3.22 17.20 -15.30
N ASP A 775 2.91 18.50 -15.29
CA ASP A 775 3.28 19.42 -16.35
C ASP A 775 3.81 20.74 -15.78
N ASP A 776 4.31 21.61 -16.65
CA ASP A 776 4.94 22.89 -16.34
C ASP A 776 3.98 24.09 -16.33
N THR A 777 2.70 23.86 -16.62
CA THR A 777 1.64 24.88 -16.60
C THR A 777 1.27 25.25 -15.16
N TYR A 778 1.49 24.34 -14.20
CA TYR A 778 0.99 24.46 -12.84
C TYR A 778 2.08 24.39 -11.77
N THR A 779 1.99 25.30 -10.80
CA THR A 779 2.62 25.17 -9.48
C THR A 779 1.63 24.51 -8.54
N TYR A 780 2.05 23.55 -7.74
CA TYR A 780 1.24 22.98 -6.65
C TYR A 780 1.86 23.39 -5.32
N THR A 781 1.03 23.87 -4.41
CA THR A 781 1.44 24.36 -3.09
C THR A 781 0.60 23.71 -2.02
N ILE A 782 1.25 23.10 -1.01
CA ILE A 782 0.60 22.79 0.28
C ILE A 782 0.98 23.88 1.28
N SER A 783 -0.01 24.39 2.02
CA SER A 783 0.19 25.34 3.11
C SER A 783 -0.57 24.96 4.37
N TYR A 784 0.02 25.16 5.54
CA TYR A 784 -0.52 24.78 6.85
C TYR A 784 0.14 25.55 8.01
N ASN A 785 -0.54 25.61 9.16
CA ASN A 785 -0.08 26.36 10.34
C ASN A 785 0.75 25.50 11.31
N VAL A 786 1.78 26.10 11.90
CA VAL A 786 2.58 25.54 13.01
C VAL A 786 2.68 26.52 14.17
N LYS A 787 3.03 26.02 15.36
CA LYS A 787 3.24 26.77 16.59
C LYS A 787 4.62 26.50 17.18
N VAL A 788 5.30 27.52 17.69
CA VAL A 788 6.58 27.40 18.38
C VAL A 788 6.45 26.63 19.70
N THR A 789 7.36 25.70 19.97
CA THR A 789 7.33 24.82 21.16
C THR A 789 7.99 25.43 22.39
N ASP A 790 7.61 24.97 23.58
CA ASP A 790 8.28 25.30 24.85
C ASP A 790 9.80 25.03 24.79
N ARG A 791 10.22 23.98 24.08
CA ARG A 791 11.65 23.64 23.90
C ARG A 791 12.44 24.68 23.11
N ALA A 792 11.83 25.39 22.15
CA ALA A 792 12.50 26.48 21.46
C ALA A 792 12.83 27.64 22.42
N TYR A 793 11.94 27.93 23.38
CA TYR A 793 12.19 28.92 24.43
C TYR A 793 13.31 28.49 25.39
N GLU A 794 13.32 27.21 25.77
CA GLU A 794 14.36 26.62 26.62
C GLU A 794 15.74 26.63 25.95
N GLU A 795 15.82 26.22 24.69
CA GLU A 795 17.09 26.18 23.95
C GLU A 795 17.61 27.59 23.62
N LYS A 796 16.74 28.55 23.25
CA LYS A 796 17.16 29.95 23.01
C LYS A 796 17.77 30.59 24.24
N LYS A 797 17.23 30.25 25.41
CA LYS A 797 17.70 30.77 26.70
C LYS A 797 19.00 30.12 27.19
N THR A 798 19.25 28.85 26.81
CA THR A 798 20.42 28.09 27.29
C THR A 798 21.60 28.10 26.31
N SER A 799 21.33 28.10 25.01
CA SER A 799 22.32 27.94 23.93
C SER A 799 22.24 29.04 22.86
N GLY A 800 21.14 29.82 22.83
CA GLY A 800 20.85 30.75 21.73
C GLY A 800 20.18 30.06 20.54
N TYR A 801 20.20 30.73 19.38
CA TYR A 801 19.76 30.12 18.12
C TYR A 801 20.87 29.27 17.52
N ASN A 802 20.51 28.09 17.02
CA ASN A 802 21.45 27.09 16.50
C ASN A 802 21.56 27.08 14.96
N ALA A 803 20.78 27.88 14.25
CA ALA A 803 20.75 27.93 12.79
C ALA A 803 20.48 29.33 12.23
N HIS A 804 20.70 29.48 10.92
CA HIS A 804 20.16 30.58 10.11
C HIS A 804 19.28 29.98 9.01
N GLY A 805 18.18 30.65 8.63
CA GLY A 805 17.30 30.17 7.56
C GLY A 805 17.94 30.25 6.17
N ASP A 806 17.58 29.34 5.28
CA ASP A 806 18.20 29.24 3.96
C ASP A 806 17.68 30.32 2.98
N SER A 807 18.39 30.51 1.87
CA SER A 807 18.09 31.56 0.89
C SER A 807 16.73 31.37 0.22
N GLY A 808 15.83 32.36 0.36
CA GLY A 808 14.53 32.34 -0.30
C GLY A 808 13.44 31.61 0.50
N THR A 809 13.66 31.40 1.79
CA THR A 809 12.72 30.75 2.70
C THR A 809 11.65 31.69 3.29
N ASP A 810 11.64 32.97 2.94
CA ASP A 810 10.58 33.93 3.33
C ASP A 810 9.39 33.89 2.39
N TYR A 811 8.18 34.01 2.96
CA TYR A 811 6.98 34.30 2.19
C TYR A 811 6.97 35.75 1.67
N THR A 812 6.22 36.01 0.59
CA THR A 812 6.17 37.33 -0.07
C THR A 812 5.64 38.40 0.87
N GLY A 813 6.50 39.34 1.26
CA GLY A 813 6.18 40.43 2.20
C GLY A 813 6.76 40.21 3.60
N ASN A 814 7.19 38.99 3.94
CA ASN A 814 7.86 38.67 5.18
C ASN A 814 9.40 38.75 5.09
N SER A 815 10.09 38.71 6.22
CA SER A 815 11.57 38.73 6.31
C SER A 815 12.10 38.04 7.58
N THR A 816 11.40 37.00 8.04
CA THR A 816 11.66 36.28 9.29
C THR A 816 12.72 35.18 9.18
N SER A 817 13.07 34.71 7.97
CA SER A 817 13.82 33.45 7.79
C SER A 817 15.13 33.59 7.00
N SER A 818 15.16 34.12 5.78
CA SER A 818 16.35 34.00 4.91
C SER A 818 17.56 34.74 5.49
N GLY A 819 18.59 33.98 5.87
CA GLY A 819 19.77 34.49 6.56
C GLY A 819 19.54 34.95 8.01
N GLN A 820 18.30 34.95 8.50
CA GLN A 820 17.98 35.31 9.88
C GLN A 820 18.35 34.18 10.83
N ALA A 821 18.83 34.51 12.03
CA ALA A 821 19.10 33.52 13.07
C ALA A 821 17.77 33.00 13.68
N GLY A 822 17.69 31.69 13.93
CA GLY A 822 16.49 31.04 14.47
C GLY A 822 16.68 29.55 14.70
N PHE A 823 15.57 28.83 14.84
CA PHE A 823 15.52 27.37 14.87
C PHE A 823 14.91 26.81 13.60
N ARG A 824 15.54 25.79 12.99
CA ARG A 824 15.03 25.10 11.79
C ARG A 824 13.60 24.60 12.04
N SER A 825 12.66 24.90 11.13
CA SER A 825 11.25 24.50 11.30
C SER A 825 10.99 23.04 10.92
N ASN A 826 11.74 22.51 9.97
CA ASN A 826 11.80 21.08 9.66
C ASN A 826 13.10 20.44 10.16
N LYS A 827 13.04 19.13 10.38
CA LYS A 827 14.20 18.23 10.47
C LYS A 827 14.64 17.82 9.05
N VAL A 828 13.68 17.54 8.18
CA VAL A 828 13.84 17.26 6.75
C VAL A 828 12.50 17.51 6.05
N ALA A 829 12.50 17.98 4.82
CA ALA A 829 11.31 18.07 3.99
C ALA A 829 11.70 17.70 2.55
N SER A 830 10.91 16.90 1.84
CA SER A 830 11.29 16.34 0.54
C SER A 830 10.14 16.18 -0.45
N LEU A 831 10.50 16.18 -1.72
CA LEU A 831 9.63 15.93 -2.87
C LEU A 831 10.01 14.59 -3.50
N THR A 832 9.07 13.66 -3.62
CA THR A 832 9.28 12.37 -4.31
C THR A 832 8.57 12.36 -5.67
N TYR A 833 9.31 11.98 -6.72
CA TYR A 833 8.81 11.88 -8.10
C TYR A 833 9.51 10.76 -8.87
N ILE A 834 8.95 10.37 -10.03
CA ILE A 834 9.46 9.30 -10.90
C ILE A 834 9.92 9.90 -12.23
N ARG A 835 11.17 9.63 -12.62
CA ARG A 835 11.78 10.00 -13.92
C ARG A 835 12.34 8.74 -14.55
N ASN A 836 11.80 8.32 -15.70
CA ASN A 836 12.23 7.10 -16.40
C ASN A 836 12.18 5.84 -15.50
N GLU A 837 11.00 5.58 -14.93
CA GLU A 837 10.69 4.49 -13.98
C GLU A 837 11.46 4.52 -12.66
N GLN A 838 12.54 5.29 -12.52
CA GLN A 838 13.28 5.41 -11.27
C GLN A 838 12.68 6.50 -10.37
N PRO A 839 12.52 6.24 -9.06
CA PRO A 839 12.19 7.27 -8.09
C PRO A 839 13.38 8.20 -7.84
N TYR A 840 13.08 9.47 -7.60
CA TYR A 840 13.99 10.51 -7.19
C TYR A 840 13.38 11.28 -6.03
N GLU A 841 14.23 11.68 -5.10
CA GLU A 841 13.90 12.55 -3.98
C GLU A 841 14.66 13.87 -4.11
N LYS A 842 14.00 14.99 -3.82
CA LYS A 842 14.61 16.32 -3.79
C LYS A 842 14.26 17.00 -2.48
N GLU A 843 15.25 17.31 -1.67
CA GLU A 843 15.05 18.02 -0.41
C GLU A 843 14.61 19.47 -0.66
N TYR A 844 13.83 20.00 0.28
CA TYR A 844 13.44 21.41 0.37
C TYR A 844 14.45 22.19 1.23
N ASP A 845 14.62 23.47 0.93
CA ASP A 845 15.35 24.42 1.77
C ASP A 845 14.68 24.56 3.15
N HIS A 846 15.43 24.84 4.21
CA HIS A 846 14.93 24.81 5.58
C HIS A 846 14.66 26.22 6.13
N PRO A 847 13.40 26.66 6.35
CA PRO A 847 13.14 27.91 7.05
C PRO A 847 13.51 27.84 8.53
N VAL A 848 13.60 29.00 9.18
CA VAL A 848 13.71 29.10 10.65
C VAL A 848 12.51 29.84 11.27
N VAL A 849 12.27 29.56 12.56
CA VAL A 849 11.40 30.33 13.44
C VAL A 849 12.20 31.03 14.54
N GLN A 850 11.65 32.12 15.06
CA GLN A 850 12.14 32.84 16.23
C GLN A 850 11.16 32.70 17.40
N VAL A 851 11.68 32.84 18.63
CA VAL A 851 10.89 32.98 19.85
C VAL A 851 10.75 34.45 20.20
N ASP A 852 9.52 34.95 20.38
CA ASP A 852 9.31 36.28 20.94
C ASP A 852 9.37 36.21 22.47
N THR A 853 10.28 37.00 23.04
CA THR A 853 10.56 37.05 24.47
C THR A 853 10.58 38.48 24.99
N ARG A 854 9.94 38.71 26.13
CA ARG A 854 9.89 39.99 26.84
C ARG A 854 10.90 40.02 28.00
N GLN A 855 11.10 41.21 28.56
CA GLN A 855 11.94 41.45 29.73
C GLN A 855 11.33 42.53 30.64
N PHE A 856 11.67 42.51 31.93
CA PHE A 856 11.42 43.64 32.85
C PHE A 856 12.62 43.89 33.75
N THR A 857 12.75 45.14 34.20
CA THR A 857 13.71 45.54 35.23
C THR A 857 12.98 45.94 36.50
N LEU A 858 13.37 45.36 37.63
CA LEU A 858 12.98 45.81 38.96
C LEU A 858 13.95 46.89 39.43
N GLN A 859 13.48 47.81 40.27
CA GLN A 859 14.31 48.64 41.11
C GLN A 859 13.88 48.47 42.57
N LYS A 860 14.83 48.13 43.44
CA LYS A 860 14.64 47.88 44.87
C LYS A 860 15.09 49.09 45.69
N SER A 861 14.22 49.60 46.57
CA SER A 861 14.56 50.71 47.48
C SER A 861 14.10 50.49 48.92
N ASP A 862 14.52 51.38 49.82
CA ASP A 862 13.85 51.57 51.11
C ASP A 862 12.40 52.09 50.90
N SER A 863 11.50 51.68 51.79
CA SER A 863 10.06 52.03 51.82
C SER A 863 9.71 53.45 52.29
N LYS A 864 10.61 54.12 53.01
CA LYS A 864 10.47 55.49 53.52
C LYS A 864 11.44 56.43 52.83
N GLU A 865 12.67 55.98 52.61
CA GLU A 865 13.74 56.70 51.93
C GLU A 865 13.82 56.22 50.48
N THR A 866 12.84 56.56 49.64
CA THR A 866 12.71 55.99 48.28
C THR A 866 13.93 56.21 47.36
N ASN A 867 14.79 57.18 47.64
CA ASN A 867 16.05 57.41 46.92
C ASN A 867 17.22 56.52 47.42
N LEU A 868 17.05 55.79 48.53
CA LEU A 868 18.00 54.81 49.03
C LEU A 868 17.76 53.46 48.33
N LEU A 869 18.61 53.17 47.35
CA LEU A 869 18.54 51.97 46.51
C LEU A 869 19.23 50.79 47.20
N LEU A 870 18.68 49.58 47.05
CA LEU A 870 19.12 48.38 47.78
C LEU A 870 19.78 47.38 46.83
N GLU A 871 21.10 47.52 46.67
CA GLU A 871 22.02 46.50 46.13
C GLU A 871 22.08 45.25 47.03
N ASN A 872 22.56 44.15 46.47
CA ASN A 872 22.83 42.87 47.15
C ASN A 872 21.58 42.20 47.76
N VAL A 873 20.42 42.40 47.11
CA VAL A 873 19.15 41.73 47.37
C VAL A 873 18.94 40.62 46.33
N CYS A 874 18.76 39.38 46.77
CA CYS A 874 18.61 38.23 45.86
C CYS A 874 17.15 37.93 45.55
N PHE A 875 16.88 37.58 44.29
CA PHE A 875 15.56 37.21 43.79
C PHE A 875 15.59 35.90 43.01
N GLU A 876 14.48 35.19 43.04
CA GLU A 876 14.14 34.08 42.15
C GLU A 876 12.81 34.39 41.44
N LEU A 877 12.82 34.39 40.12
CA LEU A 877 11.59 34.31 39.32
C LEU A 877 11.30 32.83 39.06
N ARG A 878 10.13 32.35 39.48
CA ARG A 878 9.70 30.96 39.37
C ARG A 878 8.54 30.80 38.38
N LEU A 879 8.36 29.60 37.84
CA LEU A 879 7.22 29.24 37.00
C LEU A 879 5.91 29.21 37.80
N SER A 880 4.79 28.97 37.10
CA SER A 880 3.44 28.93 37.66
C SER A 880 3.25 27.89 38.78
N ASP A 881 4.13 26.88 38.87
CA ASP A 881 4.17 25.88 39.93
C ASP A 881 4.69 26.40 41.30
N LYS A 882 5.23 27.63 41.32
CA LYS A 882 5.87 28.30 42.49
C LYS A 882 7.13 27.61 43.02
N LYS A 883 7.66 26.61 42.32
CA LYS A 883 8.79 25.77 42.74
C LYS A 883 9.95 25.83 41.75
N THR A 884 9.68 25.66 40.46
CA THR A 884 10.70 25.62 39.42
C THR A 884 11.25 27.02 39.20
N VAL A 885 12.53 27.22 39.56
CA VAL A 885 13.23 28.48 39.34
C VAL A 885 13.46 28.67 37.85
N PHE A 886 12.80 29.68 37.26
CA PHE A 886 13.01 30.08 35.88
C PHE A 886 14.30 30.90 35.76
N ALA A 887 14.51 31.86 36.67
CA ALA A 887 15.70 32.70 36.68
C ALA A 887 16.00 33.19 38.11
N SER A 888 17.25 33.53 38.39
CA SER A 888 17.64 34.15 39.66
C SER A 888 18.70 35.23 39.43
N GLY A 889 18.91 36.08 40.43
CA GLY A 889 19.93 37.12 40.38
C GLY A 889 19.96 37.98 41.63
N GLU A 890 20.83 38.99 41.62
CA GLU A 890 21.06 39.91 42.73
C GLU A 890 21.06 41.36 42.22
N THR A 891 20.61 42.31 43.04
CA THR A 891 20.47 43.72 42.63
C THR A 891 21.81 44.46 42.55
N ASP A 892 22.00 45.25 41.48
CA ASP A 892 23.19 46.07 41.25
C ASP A 892 23.33 47.22 42.27
N SER A 893 24.45 47.98 42.21
CA SER A 893 24.71 49.13 43.10
C SER A 893 23.70 50.29 42.99
N ARG A 894 22.77 50.21 42.02
CA ARG A 894 21.63 51.12 41.81
C ARG A 894 20.30 50.41 42.11
N GLY A 895 20.33 49.30 42.84
CA GLY A 895 19.17 48.51 43.27
C GLY A 895 18.44 47.77 42.14
N ASN A 896 19.01 47.63 40.94
CA ASN A 896 18.30 47.10 39.78
C ASN A 896 18.62 45.62 39.51
N ILE A 897 17.64 44.89 39.00
CA ILE A 897 17.80 43.54 38.47
C ILE A 897 16.85 43.36 37.27
N THR A 898 17.35 42.75 36.19
CA THR A 898 16.60 42.55 34.94
C THR A 898 16.35 41.06 34.72
N PHE A 899 15.11 40.70 34.39
CA PHE A 899 14.70 39.35 34.02
C PHE A 899 14.31 39.32 32.54
N THR A 900 14.92 38.40 31.78
CA THR A 900 14.78 38.24 30.32
C THR A 900 14.04 36.96 29.96
N ASP A 901 13.86 36.72 28.65
CA ASP A 901 13.40 35.46 28.08
C ASP A 901 11.95 35.06 28.45
N LEU A 902 11.15 36.04 28.87
CA LEU A 902 9.79 35.85 29.35
C LEU A 902 8.84 35.64 28.17
N ARG A 903 8.07 34.57 28.20
CA ARG A 903 7.10 34.22 27.16
C ARG A 903 5.76 34.93 27.41
N ARG A 904 5.03 35.32 26.35
CA ARG A 904 3.69 35.90 26.51
C ARG A 904 2.68 34.83 26.96
N ALA A 905 1.51 35.27 27.42
CA ALA A 905 0.45 34.41 27.94
C ALA A 905 0.91 33.44 29.06
N LYS A 906 1.91 33.85 29.86
CA LYS A 906 2.42 33.09 31.01
C LYS A 906 2.45 33.95 32.28
N THR A 907 2.22 33.30 33.41
CA THR A 907 2.35 33.87 34.77
C THR A 907 3.58 33.26 35.45
N TYR A 908 4.39 34.14 36.05
CA TYR A 908 5.56 33.82 36.85
C TYR A 908 5.38 34.35 38.28
N TYR A 909 6.13 33.80 39.24
CA TYR A 909 6.10 34.24 40.64
C TYR A 909 7.48 34.68 41.10
N LEU A 910 7.60 35.95 41.48
CA LEU A 910 8.85 36.57 41.92
C LEU A 910 8.97 36.46 43.44
N TYR A 911 9.96 35.70 43.89
CA TYR A 911 10.37 35.60 45.28
C TYR A 911 11.60 36.48 45.54
N GLU A 912 11.57 37.26 46.61
CA GLU A 912 12.81 37.76 47.23
C GLU A 912 13.33 36.65 48.15
N THR A 913 14.58 36.25 48.00
CA THR A 913 15.17 35.12 48.75
C THR A 913 16.20 35.57 49.79
N LYS A 914 16.76 36.78 49.63
CA LYS A 914 17.64 37.44 50.60
C LYS A 914 17.44 38.94 50.53
N ALA A 915 16.94 39.54 51.60
CA ALA A 915 16.88 40.99 51.79
C ALA A 915 18.28 41.55 52.13
N LYS A 916 18.48 42.85 51.95
CA LYS A 916 19.69 43.55 52.40
C LYS A 916 19.71 43.56 53.94
N ASP A 917 20.91 43.51 54.53
CA ASP A 917 21.08 43.56 55.98
C ASP A 917 20.35 44.77 56.60
N GLY A 918 19.63 44.52 57.69
CA GLY A 918 18.79 45.53 58.34
C GLY A 918 17.38 45.68 57.76
N TYR A 919 16.95 44.86 56.80
CA TYR A 919 15.61 44.90 56.20
C TYR A 919 14.80 43.60 56.41
N THR A 920 13.47 43.71 56.36
CA THR A 920 12.54 42.56 56.41
C THR A 920 12.53 41.80 55.09
N LEU A 921 12.63 40.46 55.14
CA LEU A 921 12.34 39.59 54.00
C LEU A 921 10.81 39.38 53.88
N PRO A 922 10.19 39.59 52.70
CA PRO A 922 8.77 39.29 52.49
C PRO A 922 8.46 37.78 52.50
N GLU A 923 7.36 37.37 53.14
CA GLU A 923 6.94 35.97 53.21
C GLU A 923 6.27 35.45 51.91
N ASN A 924 5.62 36.34 51.16
CA ASN A 924 4.83 35.99 49.98
C ASN A 924 5.42 36.64 48.71
N PRO A 925 5.36 35.96 47.55
CA PRO A 925 5.90 36.46 46.29
C PRO A 925 5.04 37.55 45.65
N TRP A 926 5.63 38.31 44.72
CA TRP A 926 4.87 39.08 43.74
C TRP A 926 4.43 38.17 42.59
N THR A 927 3.28 38.48 41.98
CA THR A 927 2.82 37.81 40.75
C THR A 927 3.27 38.63 39.55
N VAL A 928 3.82 37.99 38.52
CA VAL A 928 4.28 38.63 37.27
C VAL A 928 3.53 38.00 36.09
N ASP A 929 2.53 38.69 35.56
CA ASP A 929 1.80 38.27 34.36
C ASP A 929 2.41 38.91 33.12
N VAL A 930 2.61 38.12 32.06
CA VAL A 930 2.92 38.60 30.71
C VAL A 930 1.68 38.38 29.84
N ALA A 931 0.97 39.45 29.48
CA ALA A 931 -0.25 39.37 28.67
C ALA A 931 0.05 39.04 27.19
N VAL A 932 -1.01 38.78 26.40
CA VAL A 932 -0.94 38.37 24.97
C VAL A 932 -0.34 39.45 24.06
N ASP A 933 -0.53 40.73 24.38
CA ASP A 933 0.18 41.86 23.74
C ASP A 933 1.67 41.97 24.18
N GLY A 934 2.04 41.24 25.23
CA GLY A 934 3.33 41.30 25.89
C GLY A 934 3.42 42.35 27.00
N THR A 935 2.30 42.97 27.41
CA THR A 935 2.28 43.89 28.55
C THR A 935 2.54 43.12 29.84
N ILE A 936 3.60 43.51 30.54
CA ILE A 936 3.97 42.90 31.83
C ILE A 936 3.27 43.64 32.97
N THR A 937 2.53 42.89 33.80
CA THR A 937 1.91 43.40 35.03
C THR A 937 2.50 42.68 36.23
N ILE A 938 3.11 43.44 37.16
CA ILE A 938 3.57 42.91 38.45
C ILE A 938 2.57 43.33 39.52
N ARG A 939 2.10 42.39 40.36
CA ARG A 939 1.22 42.68 41.51
C ARG A 939 1.83 42.20 42.82
N ASP A 940 1.59 42.96 43.88
CA ASP A 940 2.08 42.70 45.23
C ASP A 940 1.34 41.58 45.96
N GLN A 941 1.73 41.34 47.21
CA GLN A 941 1.19 40.32 48.10
C GLN A 941 -0.30 40.51 48.45
N LEU A 942 -0.87 41.68 48.15
CA LEU A 942 -2.28 42.03 48.35
C LEU A 942 -3.05 42.15 47.03
N GLY A 943 -2.37 41.97 45.89
CA GLY A 943 -2.94 42.04 44.54
C GLY A 943 -2.89 43.43 43.88
N TYR A 944 -2.27 44.44 44.49
CA TYR A 944 -2.14 45.77 43.89
C TYR A 944 -1.01 45.81 42.85
N THR A 945 -1.24 46.51 41.73
CA THR A 945 -0.23 46.67 40.67
C THR A 945 0.95 47.52 41.14
N VAL A 946 2.16 46.98 41.00
CA VAL A 946 3.42 47.65 41.34
C VAL A 946 3.66 48.85 40.41
N SER A 947 3.98 50.01 40.99
CA SER A 947 4.24 51.24 40.25
C SER A 947 5.48 51.15 39.36
N LYS A 948 5.38 51.60 38.10
CA LYS A 948 6.54 51.91 37.26
C LYS A 948 7.14 53.27 37.62
N SER A 949 8.46 53.36 37.51
CA SER A 949 9.23 54.61 37.49
C SER A 949 10.12 54.57 36.24
N GLY A 950 9.75 55.32 35.21
CA GLY A 950 10.25 55.07 33.85
C GLY A 950 9.91 53.65 33.39
N GLU A 951 10.91 52.91 32.91
CA GLU A 951 10.75 51.51 32.47
C GLU A 951 10.81 50.49 33.62
N GLN A 952 11.18 50.93 34.83
CA GLN A 952 11.50 50.04 35.96
C GLN A 952 10.31 49.86 36.90
N TYR A 953 10.04 48.63 37.34
CA TYR A 953 9.02 48.34 38.36
C TYR A 953 9.63 48.52 39.75
N ARG A 954 9.08 49.44 40.55
CA ARG A 954 9.65 49.85 41.83
C ARG A 954 9.04 49.06 42.99
N ILE A 955 9.87 48.24 43.64
CA ILE A 955 9.52 47.48 44.83
C ILE A 955 10.36 47.93 46.02
N VAL A 956 9.83 47.81 47.25
CA VAL A 956 10.44 48.37 48.46
C VAL A 956 10.73 47.30 49.52
N ASN A 957 11.55 47.63 50.52
CA ASN A 957 11.63 46.90 51.79
C ASN A 957 11.48 47.84 52.99
N HIS A 958 11.03 47.29 54.10
CA HIS A 958 10.98 47.97 55.39
C HIS A 958 12.23 47.67 56.21
N LYS A 959 12.86 48.70 56.78
CA LYS A 959 13.93 48.53 57.78
C LYS A 959 13.39 47.72 58.97
N LEU A 960 14.16 46.74 59.46
CA LEU A 960 13.85 45.96 60.65
C LEU A 960 13.61 46.89 61.82
N TYR A 961 12.41 46.83 62.40
CA TYR A 961 12.03 47.73 63.47
C TYR A 961 12.76 47.36 64.76
N GLN A 962 13.82 48.09 65.09
CA GLN A 962 14.36 48.08 66.44
C GLN A 962 13.26 48.56 67.38
N LEU A 963 12.76 47.65 68.22
CA LEU A 963 11.85 48.02 69.30
C LEU A 963 12.52 49.12 70.14
N PRO A 964 11.86 50.26 70.40
CA PRO A 964 12.37 51.19 71.39
C PRO A 964 12.51 50.44 72.72
N SER A 965 13.61 50.67 73.44
CA SER A 965 13.86 50.01 74.72
C SER A 965 12.86 50.52 75.77
N THR A 966 11.68 49.90 75.83
CA THR A 966 10.57 50.22 76.75
C THR A 966 10.83 49.66 78.15
N GLY A 967 12.05 49.85 78.64
CA GLY A 967 12.53 49.54 79.98
C GLY A 967 12.67 50.80 80.85
N GLY A 968 11.68 51.69 80.84
CA GLY A 968 11.63 52.80 81.80
C GLY A 968 11.57 52.28 83.24
N TYR A 969 12.12 53.03 84.21
CA TYR A 969 12.44 52.58 85.58
C TYR A 969 11.30 51.96 86.43
N GLY A 970 10.04 51.94 85.96
CA GLY A 970 8.88 51.40 86.69
C GLY A 970 9.10 50.02 87.34
N PRO A 971 9.57 48.97 86.63
CA PRO A 971 9.79 47.65 87.22
C PRO A 971 10.80 47.68 88.37
N ALA A 972 11.86 48.50 88.28
CA ALA A 972 12.86 48.63 89.34
C ALA A 972 12.26 49.26 90.62
N VAL A 973 11.35 50.23 90.48
CA VAL A 973 10.63 50.84 91.61
C VAL A 973 9.72 49.82 92.31
N TYR A 974 8.96 49.02 91.54
CA TYR A 974 8.12 47.97 92.13
C TYR A 974 8.93 46.85 92.79
N ILE A 975 10.09 46.46 92.23
CA ILE A 975 11.00 45.49 92.84
C ILE A 975 11.59 46.05 94.15
N LEU A 976 12.04 47.31 94.18
CA LEU A 976 12.54 47.95 95.40
C LEU A 976 11.48 48.02 96.50
N LEU A 977 10.25 48.44 96.18
CA LEU A 977 9.13 48.45 97.13
C LEU A 977 8.79 47.05 97.63
N GLY A 978 8.77 46.04 96.74
CA GLY A 978 8.54 44.64 97.10
C GLY A 978 9.59 44.09 98.07
N VAL A 979 10.88 44.34 97.79
CA VAL A 979 11.98 43.97 98.71
C VAL A 979 11.84 44.68 100.05
N MET A 980 11.48 45.97 100.07
CA MET A 980 11.33 46.74 101.30
C MET A 980 10.17 46.23 102.18
N VAL A 981 9.05 45.82 101.58
CA VAL A 981 7.93 45.19 102.29
C VAL A 981 8.33 43.81 102.84
N ILE A 982 9.08 43.01 102.07
CA ILE A 982 9.56 41.69 102.50
C ILE A 982 10.55 41.80 103.67
N THR A 983 11.48 42.76 103.64
CA THR A 983 12.41 42.98 104.76
C THR A 983 11.69 43.49 106.01
N LEU A 984 10.73 44.39 105.88
CA LEU A 984 9.92 44.88 107.00
C LEU A 984 9.06 43.77 107.63
N ALA A 985 8.41 42.94 106.80
CA ALA A 985 7.64 41.78 107.28
C ALA A 985 8.54 40.74 107.97
N SER A 986 9.75 40.52 107.44
CA SER A 986 10.74 39.61 108.04
C SER A 986 11.26 40.13 109.38
N TYR A 987 11.50 41.44 109.51
CA TYR A 987 11.87 42.09 110.77
C TYR A 987 10.77 41.94 111.83
N LEU A 988 9.51 42.26 111.47
CA LEU A 988 8.36 42.14 112.37
C LEU A 988 8.10 40.69 112.79
N PHE A 989 8.31 39.72 111.89
CA PHE A 989 8.24 38.29 112.22
C PHE A 989 9.37 37.85 113.19
N TYR A 990 10.58 38.40 113.02
CA TYR A 990 11.70 38.16 113.92
C TYR A 990 11.47 38.72 115.32
N GLU A 991 11.00 39.98 115.46
CA GLU A 991 10.60 40.54 116.76
C GLU A 991 9.47 39.72 117.41
N LYS A 992 8.45 39.35 116.65
CA LYS A 992 7.32 38.58 117.20
C LYS A 992 7.73 37.17 117.66
N ARG A 993 8.76 36.56 117.04
CA ARG A 993 9.40 35.34 117.57
C ARG A 993 10.18 35.59 118.86
N LYS A 994 10.81 36.76 119.01
CA LYS A 994 11.60 37.15 120.19
C LYS A 994 10.75 37.52 121.42
N GLN A 995 9.43 37.60 121.27
CA GLN A 995 8.47 37.76 122.37
C GLN A 995 7.76 36.45 122.78
N ILE A 996 8.14 35.31 122.18
CA ILE A 996 7.54 33.98 122.41
C ILE A 996 8.68 32.95 122.66
N ALA A 997 9.75 33.41 123.32
CA ALA A 997 10.94 32.65 123.70
C ALA A 997 11.51 33.22 125.02
#